data_AF-M3EHW3-F1
#
_entry.id   AF-M3EHW3-F1
#
_cell.length_a   1.000
_cell.length_b   1.000
_cell.length_c   1.000
_cell.angle_alpha   90.00
_cell.angle_beta   90.00
_cell.angle_gamma   90.00
#
_symmetry.space_group_name_H-M   'P 1'
#
loop_
_entity.id
_entity.type
_entity.pdbx_description
1 polymer ?
#
loop_
_entity_poly.entity_id
_entity_poly.type
_entity_poly.pdbx_seq_one_letter_code
_entity_poly.pdbx_strand_id
1 'polypeptide(L)'
;MRPVAIVGIDCRFPGAPDPAAYWDMLMRSGDGVGKVPRQRWDARDFHSRAGAEGHSNTTEGGFISDPDAFDNEFFTVSPREAAAMDPQQRLLLQCAWRAVEDAGIAPQRLAGTDTGVFVGIMGNEWAHLHMTDYAQVTAQLGSGNGYCMTANRVSYHLDLKGPSLAVDTACSSSLVAVHLACNALLAGECDTAIAAGVNVALTPALGIFYTQAGLSAPDGRCKPFSADADGIGRGEGVGAVVLRRLEDAIADGQPVYAVIRGTAVNQDGRSNGITAPNRWSQQEVLAAAYRRAGVEPSDVVFTEAHGTGTVLGDMIETKALGQLHAGRSGRPLALGSVKGNIGHTEGAAGIAGLIKVALSLHHKTVPASRFAARENPALKLAKLGIRLLKAPLRLRSGPAIGGLSSFGMGGTNAHAVLESAPPYAARPEAEDTGPGRTGRTTGATGLGAGVFTLTAPSTAALRRNLLVQADTLEKRRVPAGPLSWSSNRTKTGHRYRFAVPAQDTGELVTTLREAATDDDLLARLVGNTAGRPQVALLFTGQGSQYPAMTARLYLQSPLYRRFLNEADEALAPHVGGSVRDLLLAGDEAVHRTGWAQPALFAVEYAVAASLGELGVPPALLLGHSVGEYAAAVLAEVFPLEQAARLIAARGALMERLPEGGGMLAVRAPLAELTELVATEPLVGVGAVNGPRATVLSGDLVALGRIEDQLTRRGVRTRRLEVSHAFHSPLMDPMLDRFAALADEIGGGVPKLPVYSTVRGRLLEAEPMDAKYWTEHIGAPVLFGDAMTRLLEAGPTHLVEVGPRPVLSGMARSLRSAAGAGVHAVAPVSGEDADGRTFAEALAELFRSGLDPHWDAVYPQEERQPQRLAPYAFSDAHRFWTRTAVRAAPAADLSVVPDRADTGSPHPREQPAAHGAVLTAVLPTAAEDASATPVARAVIEAVAEVGGYATDEVSRQSLLYEDLGFDSVMIMELKDRLQERLDGLETISVQDLLPRLSSVGDLADYLQDRAGSAVA
;
A
#
# COMPACT_ATOMS: atom_id res chain seq x y z
N MET A 1 -33.17 2.60 -8.73
CA MET A 1 -31.76 2.42 -9.13
C MET A 1 -31.16 1.37 -8.20
N ARG A 2 -30.33 0.44 -8.68
CA ARG A 2 -29.58 -0.42 -7.75
C ARG A 2 -28.68 0.47 -6.87
N PRO A 3 -28.56 0.25 -5.54
CA PRO A 3 -27.83 1.16 -4.67
C PRO A 3 -26.32 1.13 -4.90
N VAL A 4 -25.68 2.30 -4.80
CA VAL A 4 -24.22 2.47 -4.93
C VAL A 4 -23.64 2.88 -3.58
N ALA A 5 -22.64 2.15 -3.08
CA ALA A 5 -21.96 2.43 -1.82
C ALA A 5 -20.84 3.46 -1.99
N ILE A 6 -20.72 4.37 -1.02
CA ILE A 6 -19.52 5.19 -0.82
C ILE A 6 -18.62 4.45 0.18
N VAL A 7 -17.52 3.89 -0.30
CA VAL A 7 -16.62 3.02 0.50
C VAL A 7 -15.37 3.76 0.99
N GLY A 8 -14.90 4.77 0.25
CA GLY A 8 -13.75 5.59 0.61
C GLY A 8 -13.98 7.09 0.34
N ILE A 9 -13.37 7.94 1.15
CA ILE A 9 -13.48 9.41 1.10
C ILE A 9 -12.11 10.03 1.40
N ASP A 10 -11.74 11.06 0.65
CA ASP A 10 -10.73 12.04 1.07
C ASP A 10 -11.12 13.45 0.60
N CYS A 11 -10.61 14.48 1.28
CA CYS A 11 -10.82 15.87 0.86
C CYS A 11 -9.79 16.84 1.44
N ARG A 12 -9.63 18.00 0.79
CA ARG A 12 -9.02 19.20 1.36
C ARG A 12 -9.89 20.42 1.07
N PHE A 13 -10.26 21.15 2.12
CA PHE A 13 -11.09 22.35 2.07
C PHE A 13 -10.47 23.48 2.89
N PRO A 14 -10.91 24.74 2.70
CA PRO A 14 -10.46 25.87 3.51
C PRO A 14 -10.64 25.60 5.01
N GLY A 15 -9.53 25.66 5.76
CA GLY A 15 -9.50 25.35 7.20
C GLY A 15 -9.62 23.87 7.58
N ALA A 16 -9.60 22.94 6.60
CA ALA A 16 -9.78 21.51 6.81
C ALA A 16 -8.92 20.67 5.83
N PRO A 17 -7.72 20.21 6.23
CA PRO A 17 -6.79 19.48 5.35
C PRO A 17 -7.17 18.01 5.06
N ASP A 18 -8.17 17.48 5.76
CA ASP A 18 -8.62 16.09 5.67
C ASP A 18 -10.10 15.95 6.10
N PRO A 19 -10.74 14.77 5.89
CA PRO A 19 -12.14 14.54 6.26
C PRO A 19 -12.45 14.68 7.75
N ALA A 20 -11.51 14.35 8.65
CA ALA A 20 -11.72 14.45 10.09
C ALA A 20 -11.75 15.92 10.54
N ALA A 21 -10.78 16.72 10.07
CA ALA A 21 -10.76 18.16 10.27
C ALA A 21 -11.97 18.86 9.65
N TYR A 22 -12.45 18.38 8.49
CA TYR A 22 -13.68 18.87 7.88
C TYR A 22 -14.88 18.60 8.78
N TRP A 23 -15.04 17.38 9.27
CA TRP A 23 -16.11 17.02 10.20
C TRP A 23 -16.09 17.87 11.48
N ASP A 24 -14.92 18.02 12.10
CA ASP A 24 -14.74 18.83 13.31
C ASP A 24 -15.06 20.31 13.09
N MET A 25 -14.67 20.86 11.93
CA MET A 25 -15.02 22.22 11.55
C MET A 25 -16.55 22.38 11.40
N LEU A 26 -17.22 21.43 10.74
CA LEU A 26 -18.67 21.49 10.56
C LEU A 26 -19.41 21.40 11.90
N MET A 27 -19.00 20.50 12.79
CA MET A 27 -19.62 20.31 14.10
C MET A 27 -19.48 21.53 15.00
N ARG A 28 -18.36 22.26 14.91
CA ARG A 28 -18.15 23.54 15.60
C ARG A 28 -18.68 24.75 14.83
N SER A 29 -19.31 24.53 13.68
CA SER A 29 -19.79 25.60 12.79
C SER A 29 -18.70 26.62 12.41
N GLY A 30 -17.48 26.15 12.13
CA GLY A 30 -16.30 26.97 11.82
C GLY A 30 -16.39 27.81 10.54
N ASP A 31 -15.47 28.77 10.40
CA ASP A 31 -15.31 29.64 9.22
C ASP A 31 -13.99 29.33 8.53
N GLY A 32 -14.06 28.92 7.26
CA GLY A 32 -12.90 28.72 6.39
C GLY A 32 -12.61 29.93 5.49
N VAL A 33 -13.42 31.00 5.55
CA VAL A 33 -13.25 32.20 4.72
C VAL A 33 -12.29 33.19 5.40
N GLY A 34 -11.27 33.63 4.65
CA GLY A 34 -10.29 34.61 5.08
C GLY A 34 -9.83 35.51 3.93
N LYS A 35 -8.75 36.26 4.14
CA LYS A 35 -8.19 37.14 3.09
C LYS A 35 -7.55 36.33 1.97
N VAL A 36 -7.60 36.87 0.75
CA VAL A 36 -6.82 36.35 -0.39
C VAL A 36 -5.33 36.24 -0.01
N PRO A 37 -4.73 35.04 -0.09
CA PRO A 37 -3.30 34.87 0.16
C PRO A 37 -2.46 35.65 -0.87
N ARG A 38 -1.43 36.39 -0.41
CA ARG A 38 -0.57 37.20 -1.30
C ARG A 38 0.15 36.37 -2.38
N GLN A 39 0.37 35.08 -2.12
CA GLN A 39 0.96 34.13 -3.06
C GLN A 39 0.04 33.79 -4.25
N ARG A 40 -1.25 34.13 -4.19
CA ARG A 40 -2.18 34.04 -5.33
C ARG A 40 -2.08 35.30 -6.19
N TRP A 41 -2.51 36.43 -5.65
CA TRP A 41 -2.39 37.76 -6.22
C TRP A 41 -2.45 38.80 -5.10
N ASP A 42 -2.02 40.04 -5.39
CA ASP A 42 -2.24 41.15 -4.47
C ASP A 42 -3.67 41.66 -4.61
N ALA A 43 -4.53 41.36 -3.63
CA ALA A 43 -5.94 41.74 -3.70
C ALA A 43 -6.15 43.27 -3.81
N ARG A 44 -5.17 44.09 -3.40
CA ARG A 44 -5.25 45.56 -3.49
C ARG A 44 -5.29 46.04 -4.94
N ASP A 45 -4.61 45.33 -5.84
CA ASP A 45 -4.50 45.71 -7.25
C ASP A 45 -5.82 45.49 -8.01
N PHE A 46 -6.71 44.66 -7.46
CA PHE A 46 -7.96 44.24 -8.10
C PHE A 46 -9.19 44.52 -7.24
N HIS A 47 -9.09 45.36 -6.21
CA HIS A 47 -10.20 45.62 -5.31
C HIS A 47 -10.81 47.01 -5.52
N SER A 48 -12.13 47.04 -5.71
CA SER A 48 -12.94 48.26 -5.68
C SER A 48 -14.21 47.96 -4.90
N ARG A 49 -14.41 48.63 -3.76
CA ARG A 49 -15.62 48.45 -2.95
C ARG A 49 -16.91 48.74 -3.73
N ALA A 50 -16.85 49.64 -4.72
CA ALA A 50 -17.96 49.97 -5.59
C ALA A 50 -18.16 48.95 -6.74
N GLY A 51 -17.26 47.98 -6.88
CA GLY A 51 -17.27 47.00 -7.96
C GLY A 51 -16.97 47.60 -9.34
N ALA A 52 -16.06 48.58 -9.40
CA ALA A 52 -15.64 49.18 -10.66
C ALA A 52 -15.19 48.11 -11.68
N GLU A 53 -15.34 48.39 -12.97
CA GLU A 53 -14.95 47.47 -14.04
C GLU A 53 -13.52 46.95 -13.86
N GLY A 54 -13.32 45.65 -14.09
CA GLY A 54 -12.02 45.00 -13.87
C GLY A 54 -11.64 44.76 -12.39
N HIS A 55 -12.51 45.10 -11.43
CA HIS A 55 -12.24 44.93 -10.01
C HIS A 55 -13.28 44.05 -9.31
N SER A 56 -12.82 43.37 -8.25
CA SER A 56 -13.62 42.64 -7.27
C SER A 56 -14.10 43.57 -6.17
N ASN A 57 -15.33 43.37 -5.68
CA ASN A 57 -15.87 44.09 -4.52
C ASN A 57 -15.42 43.51 -3.16
N THR A 58 -14.67 42.41 -3.17
CA THR A 58 -14.20 41.71 -1.98
C THR A 58 -12.72 41.36 -2.05
N THR A 59 -12.10 41.23 -0.89
CA THR A 59 -10.72 40.74 -0.70
C THR A 59 -10.68 39.43 0.11
N GLU A 60 -11.84 38.78 0.28
CA GLU A 60 -12.00 37.57 1.08
C GLU A 60 -12.51 36.39 0.25
N GLY A 61 -12.21 35.18 0.69
CA GLY A 61 -12.60 33.91 0.09
C GLY A 61 -12.10 32.71 0.91
N GLY A 62 -12.56 31.50 0.58
CA GLY A 62 -12.06 30.25 1.15
C GLY A 62 -10.85 29.74 0.37
N PHE A 63 -9.69 29.59 1.01
CA PHE A 63 -8.47 29.13 0.34
C PHE A 63 -7.88 27.89 1.01
N ILE A 64 -7.38 26.95 0.21
CA ILE A 64 -6.51 25.86 0.66
C ILE A 64 -5.15 26.47 1.04
N SER A 65 -4.61 26.02 2.16
CA SER A 65 -3.38 26.54 2.76
C SER A 65 -2.13 26.30 1.90
N ASP A 66 -2.06 25.12 1.29
CA ASP A 66 -0.87 24.48 0.75
C ASP A 66 -1.09 23.93 -0.68
N PRO A 67 -1.66 24.69 -1.62
CA PRO A 67 -1.92 24.17 -2.98
C PRO A 67 -0.65 23.94 -3.80
N ASP A 68 0.49 24.42 -3.31
CA ASP A 68 1.81 24.25 -3.91
C ASP A 68 2.49 22.95 -3.48
N ALA A 69 2.03 22.31 -2.40
CA ALA A 69 2.59 21.06 -1.89
C ALA A 69 2.23 19.85 -2.76
N PHE A 70 3.25 19.11 -3.19
CA PHE A 70 3.08 17.87 -3.95
C PHE A 70 4.26 16.93 -3.74
N ASP A 71 3.97 15.69 -3.37
CA ASP A 71 4.96 14.62 -3.23
C ASP A 71 5.24 14.01 -4.61
N ASN A 72 6.04 14.73 -5.42
CA ASN A 72 6.34 14.35 -6.80
C ASN A 72 7.13 13.04 -6.89
N GLU A 73 8.03 12.77 -5.94
CA GLU A 73 8.80 11.53 -5.86
C GLU A 73 7.89 10.32 -5.66
N PHE A 74 6.89 10.44 -4.79
CA PHE A 74 5.91 9.36 -4.56
C PHE A 74 5.19 8.95 -5.84
N PHE A 75 4.79 9.93 -6.65
CA PHE A 75 4.09 9.69 -7.91
C PHE A 75 5.04 9.48 -9.09
N THR A 76 6.35 9.45 -8.84
CA THR A 76 7.36 9.29 -9.90
C THR A 76 7.20 10.37 -10.99
N VAL A 77 6.98 11.61 -10.55
CA VAL A 77 6.86 12.81 -11.40
C VAL A 77 8.10 13.66 -11.21
N SER A 78 8.78 14.01 -12.31
CA SER A 78 9.98 14.85 -12.23
C SER A 78 9.65 16.27 -11.73
N PRO A 79 10.58 16.97 -11.04
CA PRO A 79 10.37 18.34 -10.60
C PRO A 79 9.95 19.30 -11.73
N ARG A 80 10.52 19.14 -12.93
CA ARG A 80 10.15 19.94 -14.10
C ARG A 80 8.70 19.71 -14.53
N GLU A 81 8.23 18.47 -14.54
CA GLU A 81 6.82 18.19 -14.84
C GLU A 81 5.90 18.68 -13.72
N ALA A 82 6.24 18.42 -12.46
CA ALA A 82 5.45 18.85 -11.31
C ALA A 82 5.28 20.38 -11.27
N ALA A 83 6.31 21.14 -11.68
CA ALA A 83 6.25 22.60 -11.84
C ALA A 83 5.30 23.04 -12.96
N ALA A 84 5.14 22.24 -14.02
CA ALA A 84 4.25 22.53 -15.13
C ALA A 84 2.79 22.13 -14.85
N MET A 85 2.55 21.19 -13.92
CA MET A 85 1.23 20.70 -13.57
C MET A 85 0.37 21.73 -12.82
N ASP A 86 -0.88 21.89 -13.28
CA ASP A 86 -1.92 22.60 -12.56
C ASP A 86 -2.03 22.05 -11.11
N PRO A 87 -1.98 22.92 -10.07
CA PRO A 87 -2.25 22.55 -8.68
C PRO A 87 -3.48 21.66 -8.49
N GLN A 88 -4.53 21.85 -9.32
CA GLN A 88 -5.74 21.02 -9.29
C GLN A 88 -5.43 19.55 -9.56
N GLN A 89 -4.54 19.24 -10.51
CA GLN A 89 -4.13 17.87 -10.83
C GLN A 89 -3.33 17.24 -9.69
N ARG A 90 -2.40 18.01 -9.11
CA ARG A 90 -1.51 17.57 -8.01
C ARG A 90 -2.28 17.25 -6.73
N LEU A 91 -3.21 18.13 -6.35
CA LEU A 91 -4.04 17.94 -5.17
C LEU A 91 -5.03 16.78 -5.36
N LEU A 92 -5.63 16.68 -6.55
CA LEU A 92 -6.57 15.61 -6.87
C LEU A 92 -5.91 14.23 -6.89
N LEU A 93 -4.69 14.12 -7.41
CA LEU A 93 -3.96 12.86 -7.45
C LEU A 93 -3.69 12.30 -6.03
N GLN A 94 -3.21 13.16 -5.13
CA GLN A 94 -3.06 12.83 -3.70
C GLN A 94 -4.41 12.45 -3.06
N CYS A 95 -5.48 13.19 -3.38
CA CYS A 95 -6.80 12.97 -2.82
C CYS A 95 -7.42 11.64 -3.27
N ALA A 96 -7.30 11.31 -4.56
CA ALA A 96 -7.76 10.04 -5.12
C ALA A 96 -7.02 8.85 -4.51
N TRP A 97 -5.69 8.93 -4.34
CA TRP A 97 -4.91 7.89 -3.68
C TRP A 97 -5.42 7.61 -2.25
N ARG A 98 -5.56 8.67 -1.44
CA ARG A 98 -6.04 8.55 -0.05
C ARG A 98 -7.46 8.01 0.04
N ALA A 99 -8.34 8.38 -0.89
CA ALA A 99 -9.71 7.85 -0.94
C ALA A 99 -9.73 6.34 -1.27
N VAL A 100 -8.82 5.85 -2.11
CA VAL A 100 -8.67 4.42 -2.42
C VAL A 100 -8.15 3.63 -1.21
N GLU A 101 -7.13 4.15 -0.51
CA GLU A 101 -6.66 3.52 0.72
C GLU A 101 -7.74 3.51 1.81
N ASP A 102 -8.49 4.61 1.96
CA ASP A 102 -9.60 4.70 2.91
C ASP A 102 -10.72 3.68 2.56
N ALA A 103 -10.91 3.33 1.29
CA ALA A 103 -11.80 2.24 0.88
C ALA A 103 -11.32 0.83 1.29
N GLY A 104 -10.14 0.72 1.93
CA GLY A 104 -9.51 -0.56 2.28
C GLY A 104 -8.99 -1.32 1.06
N ILE A 105 -8.66 -0.60 -0.02
CA ILE A 105 -8.11 -1.14 -1.25
C ILE A 105 -6.65 -0.71 -1.36
N ALA A 106 -5.72 -1.66 -1.53
CA ALA A 106 -4.37 -1.30 -1.97
C ALA A 106 -4.43 -0.71 -3.38
N PRO A 107 -3.95 0.52 -3.62
CA PRO A 107 -4.05 1.19 -4.92
C PRO A 107 -3.47 0.36 -6.08
N GLN A 108 -2.39 -0.39 -5.86
CA GLN A 108 -1.76 -1.25 -6.87
C GLN A 108 -2.65 -2.43 -7.30
N ARG A 109 -3.63 -2.84 -6.49
CA ARG A 109 -4.59 -3.88 -6.88
C ARG A 109 -5.62 -3.38 -7.91
N LEU A 110 -5.71 -2.08 -8.13
CA LEU A 110 -6.55 -1.49 -9.17
C LEU A 110 -5.83 -1.42 -10.52
N ALA A 111 -4.52 -1.63 -10.57
CA ALA A 111 -3.75 -1.62 -11.81
C ALA A 111 -4.31 -2.65 -12.80
N GLY A 112 -4.50 -2.24 -14.04
CA GLY A 112 -5.09 -3.03 -15.12
C GLY A 112 -6.60 -3.25 -15.04
N THR A 113 -7.28 -2.83 -13.96
CA THR A 113 -8.73 -3.00 -13.80
C THR A 113 -9.54 -1.97 -14.58
N ASP A 114 -10.82 -2.24 -14.79
CA ASP A 114 -11.78 -1.34 -15.44
C ASP A 114 -12.27 -0.19 -14.53
N THR A 115 -11.54 0.17 -13.48
CA THR A 115 -11.92 1.26 -12.57
C THR A 115 -12.08 2.57 -13.33
N GLY A 116 -13.24 3.23 -13.18
CA GLY A 116 -13.53 4.52 -13.83
C GLY A 116 -13.14 5.74 -12.99
N VAL A 117 -12.88 6.87 -13.63
CA VAL A 117 -12.52 8.16 -13.02
C VAL A 117 -13.38 9.29 -13.59
N PHE A 118 -14.12 9.99 -12.74
CA PHE A 118 -15.05 11.05 -13.13
C PHE A 118 -14.80 12.30 -12.29
N VAL A 119 -14.31 13.37 -12.91
CA VAL A 119 -13.83 14.57 -12.20
C VAL A 119 -14.63 15.79 -12.60
N GLY A 120 -15.26 16.45 -11.63
CA GLY A 120 -15.84 17.78 -11.82
C GLY A 120 -14.79 18.88 -11.73
N ILE A 121 -14.72 19.73 -12.75
CA ILE A 121 -13.83 20.90 -12.82
C ILE A 121 -14.57 22.06 -13.50
N MET A 122 -14.22 23.30 -13.19
CA MET A 122 -14.89 24.50 -13.71
C MET A 122 -13.92 25.58 -14.25
N GLY A 123 -12.62 25.45 -14.02
CA GLY A 123 -11.65 26.46 -14.46
C GLY A 123 -10.26 25.88 -14.73
N ASN A 124 -9.54 26.54 -15.65
CA ASN A 124 -8.18 26.22 -16.03
C ASN A 124 -7.32 27.48 -15.96
N GLU A 125 -7.25 28.04 -14.77
CA GLU A 125 -6.57 29.31 -14.51
C GLU A 125 -5.03 29.18 -14.65
N TRP A 126 -4.49 27.97 -14.46
CA TRP A 126 -3.07 27.68 -14.66
C TRP A 126 -2.66 27.86 -16.14
N ALA A 127 -3.48 27.40 -17.08
CA ALA A 127 -3.21 27.58 -18.51
C ALA A 127 -3.16 29.06 -18.91
N HIS A 128 -4.04 29.88 -18.33
CA HIS A 128 -4.04 31.32 -18.57
C HIS A 128 -2.76 32.01 -18.08
N LEU A 129 -2.14 31.50 -17.01
CA LEU A 129 -0.90 32.03 -16.47
C LEU A 129 0.34 31.61 -17.25
N HIS A 130 0.32 30.42 -17.86
CA HIS A 130 1.54 29.80 -18.40
C HIS A 130 1.54 29.56 -19.92
N MET A 131 0.38 29.58 -20.58
CA MET A 131 0.27 29.27 -22.02
C MET A 131 0.03 30.49 -22.91
N THR A 132 0.19 31.71 -22.37
CA THR A 132 0.02 32.97 -23.12
C THR A 132 1.31 33.45 -23.78
N ASP A 133 2.48 33.09 -23.24
CA ASP A 133 3.77 33.27 -23.91
C ASP A 133 4.15 31.99 -24.68
N TYR A 134 3.82 31.97 -25.97
CA TYR A 134 4.03 30.80 -26.84
C TYR A 134 5.49 30.35 -26.93
N ALA A 135 6.46 31.25 -26.68
CA ALA A 135 7.88 30.89 -26.71
C ALA A 135 8.30 30.02 -25.49
N GLN A 136 7.51 30.03 -24.42
CA GLN A 136 7.76 29.27 -23.20
C GLN A 136 6.97 27.95 -23.15
N VAL A 137 6.09 27.69 -24.12
CA VAL A 137 5.24 26.50 -24.13
C VAL A 137 6.08 25.26 -24.42
N THR A 138 6.15 24.36 -23.44
CA THR A 138 6.79 23.04 -23.54
C THR A 138 5.76 21.91 -23.61
N ALA A 139 6.21 20.69 -23.92
CA ALA A 139 5.35 19.51 -23.85
C ALA A 139 4.75 19.30 -22.45
N GLN A 140 5.54 19.51 -21.39
CA GLN A 140 5.10 19.41 -19.99
C GLN A 140 4.05 20.46 -19.64
N LEU A 141 4.16 21.68 -20.17
CA LEU A 141 3.10 22.69 -19.99
C LEU A 141 1.82 22.29 -20.73
N GLY A 142 1.92 21.71 -21.93
CA GLY A 142 0.75 21.17 -22.63
C GLY A 142 0.02 20.10 -21.82
N SER A 143 0.74 19.06 -21.37
CA SER A 143 0.18 17.97 -20.55
C SER A 143 -0.17 18.40 -19.12
N GLY A 144 0.44 19.47 -18.60
CA GLY A 144 0.17 20.01 -17.27
C GLY A 144 -1.11 20.83 -17.16
N ASN A 145 -1.73 21.20 -18.28
CA ASN A 145 -2.84 22.16 -18.33
C ASN A 145 -4.12 21.66 -19.01
N GLY A 146 -4.16 20.48 -19.63
CA GLY A 146 -5.40 20.00 -20.26
C GLY A 146 -6.51 19.70 -19.24
N TYR A 147 -7.76 20.10 -19.50
CA TYR A 147 -8.90 19.75 -18.62
C TYR A 147 -9.02 18.23 -18.42
N CYS A 148 -8.88 17.45 -19.50
CA CYS A 148 -8.89 15.99 -19.47
C CYS A 148 -7.79 15.38 -18.59
N MET A 149 -6.68 16.09 -18.38
CA MET A 149 -5.54 15.60 -17.61
C MET A 149 -5.88 15.46 -16.12
N THR A 150 -6.88 16.19 -15.63
CA THR A 150 -7.35 16.06 -14.23
C THR A 150 -7.86 14.66 -13.90
N ALA A 151 -8.63 14.03 -14.80
CA ALA A 151 -9.05 12.64 -14.66
C ALA A 151 -7.96 11.67 -15.13
N ASN A 152 -7.36 11.94 -16.29
CA ASN A 152 -6.46 10.99 -16.94
C ASN A 152 -5.17 10.75 -16.16
N ARG A 153 -4.67 11.72 -15.37
CA ARG A 153 -3.50 11.49 -14.52
C ARG A 153 -3.79 10.55 -13.36
N VAL A 154 -5.00 10.56 -12.80
CA VAL A 154 -5.40 9.56 -11.80
C VAL A 154 -5.42 8.17 -12.44
N SER A 155 -6.02 8.05 -13.62
CA SER A 155 -6.05 6.80 -14.38
C SER A 155 -4.65 6.31 -14.75
N TYR A 156 -3.75 7.20 -15.16
CA TYR A 156 -2.37 6.86 -15.52
C TYR A 156 -1.57 6.33 -14.32
N HIS A 157 -1.54 7.06 -13.20
CA HIS A 157 -0.70 6.70 -12.05
C HIS A 157 -1.22 5.46 -11.30
N LEU A 158 -2.52 5.18 -11.37
CA LEU A 158 -3.12 3.98 -10.79
C LEU A 158 -3.28 2.84 -11.82
N ASP A 159 -2.84 3.04 -13.07
CA ASP A 159 -2.98 2.10 -14.20
C ASP A 159 -4.43 1.62 -14.47
N LEU A 160 -5.40 2.53 -14.39
CA LEU A 160 -6.83 2.23 -14.54
C LEU A 160 -7.24 2.23 -16.03
N LYS A 161 -8.12 1.29 -16.39
CA LYS A 161 -8.58 1.06 -17.78
C LYS A 161 -10.06 1.39 -18.03
N GLY A 162 -10.78 1.86 -17.00
CA GLY A 162 -12.17 2.27 -17.12
C GLY A 162 -12.37 3.66 -17.75
N PRO A 163 -13.63 4.14 -17.84
CA PRO A 163 -13.93 5.48 -18.35
C PRO A 163 -13.21 6.57 -17.55
N SER A 164 -12.59 7.54 -18.21
CA SER A 164 -11.84 8.63 -17.59
C SER A 164 -12.27 9.98 -18.15
N LEU A 165 -13.00 10.78 -17.35
CA LEU A 165 -13.71 11.96 -17.83
C LEU A 165 -13.53 13.18 -16.92
N ALA A 166 -13.21 14.32 -17.53
CA ALA A 166 -13.35 15.63 -16.92
C ALA A 166 -14.70 16.25 -17.33
N VAL A 167 -15.47 16.75 -16.37
CA VAL A 167 -16.84 17.23 -16.53
C VAL A 167 -16.92 18.69 -16.10
N ASP A 168 -17.39 19.56 -16.99
CA ASP A 168 -17.70 20.95 -16.70
C ASP A 168 -19.18 21.25 -16.94
N THR A 169 -19.91 21.41 -15.84
CA THR A 169 -21.27 21.96 -15.81
C THR A 169 -21.35 23.10 -14.79
N ALA A 170 -20.26 23.87 -14.67
CA ALA A 170 -20.05 24.90 -13.65
C ALA A 170 -20.23 24.37 -12.21
N CYS A 171 -21.04 25.05 -11.39
CA CYS A 171 -21.22 24.71 -9.98
C CYS A 171 -21.78 23.30 -9.71
N SER A 172 -22.35 22.63 -10.71
CA SER A 172 -22.86 21.26 -10.60
C SER A 172 -21.88 20.18 -11.05
N SER A 173 -20.70 20.54 -11.57
CA SER A 173 -19.73 19.63 -12.22
C SER A 173 -19.49 18.35 -11.43
N SER A 174 -19.11 18.44 -10.15
CA SER A 174 -18.79 17.25 -9.35
C SER A 174 -19.99 16.38 -9.02
N LEU A 175 -21.21 16.94 -8.89
CA LEU A 175 -22.40 16.11 -8.66
C LEU A 175 -22.88 15.43 -9.96
N VAL A 176 -22.64 16.06 -11.11
CA VAL A 176 -22.83 15.42 -12.43
C VAL A 176 -21.78 14.32 -12.63
N ALA A 177 -20.52 14.53 -12.24
CA ALA A 177 -19.49 13.49 -12.27
C ALA A 177 -19.89 12.26 -11.42
N VAL A 178 -20.44 12.47 -10.22
CA VAL A 178 -20.99 11.40 -9.38
C VAL A 178 -22.18 10.71 -10.07
N HIS A 179 -23.06 11.44 -10.74
CA HIS A 179 -24.17 10.86 -11.51
C HIS A 179 -23.66 9.93 -12.61
N LEU A 180 -22.64 10.36 -13.38
CA LEU A 180 -22.02 9.57 -14.44
C LEU A 180 -21.32 8.33 -13.89
N ALA A 181 -20.55 8.46 -12.80
CA ALA A 181 -19.90 7.34 -12.13
C ALA A 181 -20.91 6.29 -11.65
N CYS A 182 -22.02 6.71 -11.06
CA CYS A 182 -23.08 5.80 -10.65
C CYS A 182 -23.71 5.09 -11.85
N ASN A 183 -23.91 5.77 -12.98
CA ASN A 183 -24.47 5.14 -14.17
C ASN A 183 -23.49 4.13 -14.78
N ALA A 184 -22.19 4.44 -14.86
CA ALA A 184 -21.16 3.53 -15.38
C ALA A 184 -21.11 2.22 -14.56
N LEU A 185 -21.10 2.32 -13.23
CA LEU A 185 -21.15 1.16 -12.32
C LEU A 185 -22.39 0.27 -12.56
N LEU A 186 -23.54 0.90 -12.83
CA LEU A 186 -24.80 0.19 -13.02
C LEU A 186 -25.00 -0.38 -14.42
N ALA A 187 -24.35 0.24 -15.40
CA ALA A 187 -24.25 -0.25 -16.77
C ALA A 187 -23.23 -1.39 -16.90
N GLY A 188 -22.34 -1.57 -15.90
CA GLY A 188 -21.27 -2.55 -15.96
C GLY A 188 -20.10 -2.10 -16.84
N GLU A 189 -19.92 -0.79 -17.01
CA GLU A 189 -18.74 -0.21 -17.68
C GLU A 189 -17.52 -0.15 -16.77
N CYS A 190 -17.75 -0.27 -15.45
CA CYS A 190 -16.73 -0.43 -14.42
C CYS A 190 -17.30 -1.14 -13.17
N ASP A 191 -16.43 -1.72 -12.36
CA ASP A 191 -16.79 -2.34 -11.06
C ASP A 191 -16.43 -1.48 -9.85
N THR A 192 -15.55 -0.51 -10.05
CA THR A 192 -15.18 0.54 -9.09
C THR A 192 -15.11 1.87 -9.82
N ALA A 193 -15.51 2.97 -9.17
CA ALA A 193 -15.39 4.30 -9.73
C ALA A 193 -14.87 5.31 -8.71
N ILE A 194 -13.92 6.15 -9.13
CA ILE A 194 -13.47 7.33 -8.40
C ILE A 194 -14.26 8.53 -8.94
N ALA A 195 -15.10 9.12 -8.10
CA ALA A 195 -15.81 10.35 -8.42
C ALA A 195 -15.24 11.50 -7.59
N ALA A 196 -14.87 12.60 -8.24
CA ALA A 196 -14.16 13.69 -7.58
C ALA A 196 -14.60 15.07 -8.08
N GLY A 197 -14.14 16.11 -7.38
CA GLY A 197 -14.25 17.49 -7.83
C GLY A 197 -13.10 18.34 -7.31
N VAL A 198 -12.67 19.29 -8.12
CA VAL A 198 -11.55 20.18 -7.78
C VAL A 198 -11.82 21.61 -8.23
N ASN A 199 -11.35 22.57 -7.42
CA ASN A 199 -11.32 23.99 -7.71
C ASN A 199 -10.19 24.68 -6.94
N VAL A 200 -9.30 25.39 -7.64
CA VAL A 200 -8.24 26.22 -7.04
C VAL A 200 -8.26 27.59 -7.71
N ALA A 201 -8.26 28.67 -6.92
CA ALA A 201 -8.32 30.04 -7.43
C ALA A 201 -6.90 30.61 -7.55
N LEU A 202 -6.46 30.85 -8.78
CA LEU A 202 -5.11 31.29 -9.13
C LEU A 202 -5.07 32.75 -9.63
N THR A 203 -6.21 33.28 -10.05
CA THR A 203 -6.38 34.61 -10.64
C THR A 203 -7.62 35.33 -10.07
N PRO A 204 -7.66 36.68 -10.11
CA PRO A 204 -8.83 37.43 -9.67
C PRO A 204 -10.01 37.38 -10.66
N ALA A 205 -9.81 36.84 -11.87
CA ALA A 205 -10.73 36.99 -13.00
C ALA A 205 -12.16 36.54 -12.68
N LEU A 206 -12.34 35.36 -12.08
CA LEU A 206 -13.68 34.87 -11.77
C LEU A 206 -14.33 35.62 -10.60
N GLY A 207 -13.55 36.16 -9.68
CA GLY A 207 -14.05 37.06 -8.62
C GLY A 207 -14.52 38.41 -9.17
N ILE A 208 -13.78 38.96 -10.15
CA ILE A 208 -14.19 40.15 -10.91
C ILE A 208 -15.49 39.84 -11.66
N PHE A 209 -15.57 38.71 -12.36
CA PHE A 209 -16.79 38.28 -13.05
C PHE A 209 -18.01 38.24 -12.10
N TYR A 210 -17.91 37.61 -10.92
CA TYR A 210 -19.01 37.60 -9.96
C TYR A 210 -19.38 39.01 -9.48
N THR A 211 -18.42 39.91 -9.34
CA THR A 211 -18.69 41.31 -9.00
C THR A 211 -19.46 42.01 -10.12
N GLN A 212 -18.98 41.89 -11.36
CA GLN A 212 -19.62 42.53 -12.53
C GLN A 212 -21.00 41.95 -12.85
N ALA A 213 -21.20 40.66 -12.56
CA ALA A 213 -22.50 39.99 -12.67
C ALA A 213 -23.48 40.33 -11.53
N GLY A 214 -23.05 41.12 -10.53
CA GLY A 214 -23.86 41.44 -9.35
C GLY A 214 -24.12 40.24 -8.43
N LEU A 215 -23.27 39.22 -8.48
CA LEU A 215 -23.38 37.96 -7.74
C LEU A 215 -22.49 37.92 -6.49
N SER A 216 -21.45 38.75 -6.40
CA SER A 216 -20.42 38.68 -5.36
C SER A 216 -20.86 39.27 -4.00
N ALA A 217 -20.71 38.49 -2.93
CA ALA A 217 -20.89 38.97 -1.55
C ALA A 217 -19.72 39.89 -1.16
N PRO A 218 -19.95 41.13 -0.71
CA PRO A 218 -18.87 42.06 -0.36
C PRO A 218 -17.95 41.56 0.78
N ASP A 219 -18.47 40.78 1.71
CA ASP A 219 -17.70 40.17 2.81
C ASP A 219 -17.11 38.80 2.46
N GLY A 220 -17.22 38.37 1.20
CA GLY A 220 -16.66 37.12 0.71
C GLY A 220 -17.29 35.85 1.30
N ARG A 221 -18.46 35.94 1.97
CA ARG A 221 -19.12 34.80 2.63
C ARG A 221 -20.46 34.45 1.98
N CYS A 222 -20.69 33.17 1.73
CA CYS A 222 -22.02 32.68 1.38
C CYS A 222 -22.90 32.65 2.65
N LYS A 223 -24.05 33.33 2.65
CA LYS A 223 -24.97 33.39 3.81
C LYS A 223 -26.31 32.72 3.51
N PRO A 224 -26.32 31.40 3.20
CA PRO A 224 -27.51 30.70 2.70
C PRO A 224 -28.69 30.79 3.66
N PHE A 225 -29.82 31.23 3.11
CA PHE A 225 -31.13 31.37 3.76
C PHE A 225 -31.16 32.37 4.92
N SER A 226 -30.11 33.18 5.06
CA SER A 226 -30.02 34.26 6.04
C SER A 226 -30.74 35.52 5.56
N ALA A 227 -31.22 36.33 6.49
CA ALA A 227 -31.66 37.69 6.21
C ALA A 227 -30.52 38.58 5.68
N ASP A 228 -29.27 38.20 5.97
CA ASP A 228 -28.05 38.87 5.53
C ASP A 228 -27.48 38.30 4.21
N ALA A 229 -28.26 37.48 3.48
CA ALA A 229 -27.86 36.92 2.18
C ALA A 229 -27.70 38.04 1.13
N ASP A 230 -26.50 38.20 0.59
CA ASP A 230 -26.12 39.30 -0.29
C ASP A 230 -25.21 38.88 -1.47
N GLY A 231 -25.00 37.58 -1.69
CA GLY A 231 -24.18 37.08 -2.79
C GLY A 231 -23.36 35.83 -2.48
N ILE A 232 -22.42 35.56 -3.38
CA ILE A 232 -21.51 34.42 -3.39
C ILE A 232 -20.16 34.85 -2.85
N GLY A 233 -19.66 34.11 -1.86
CA GLY A 233 -18.26 34.10 -1.47
C GLY A 233 -17.52 32.93 -2.11
N ARG A 234 -16.44 33.17 -2.86
CA ARG A 234 -15.68 32.10 -3.55
C ARG A 234 -14.94 31.19 -2.56
N GLY A 235 -14.74 29.94 -2.95
CA GLY A 235 -13.95 28.96 -2.20
C GLY A 235 -13.13 28.04 -3.11
N GLU A 236 -12.03 27.53 -2.58
CA GLU A 236 -11.24 26.42 -3.15
C GLU A 236 -11.68 25.09 -2.55
N GLY A 237 -11.40 23.97 -3.21
CA GLY A 237 -11.67 22.66 -2.63
C GLY A 237 -11.29 21.50 -3.54
N VAL A 238 -10.88 20.40 -2.94
CA VAL A 238 -10.72 19.11 -3.61
C VAL A 238 -11.38 18.02 -2.77
N GLY A 239 -12.07 17.09 -3.41
CA GLY A 239 -12.60 15.90 -2.75
C GLY A 239 -12.76 14.76 -3.72
N ALA A 240 -12.57 13.54 -3.23
CA ALA A 240 -12.73 12.31 -3.97
C ALA A 240 -13.52 11.29 -3.13
N VAL A 241 -14.36 10.51 -3.79
CA VAL A 241 -15.06 9.37 -3.20
C VAL A 241 -14.87 8.14 -4.08
N VAL A 242 -14.75 6.98 -3.43
CA VAL A 242 -14.72 5.67 -4.11
C VAL A 242 -16.10 5.04 -4.04
N LEU A 243 -16.62 4.69 -5.20
CA LEU A 243 -17.97 4.18 -5.41
C LEU A 243 -17.91 2.73 -5.91
N ARG A 244 -18.77 1.89 -5.35
CA ARG A 244 -19.01 0.51 -5.82
C ARG A 244 -20.49 0.18 -5.75
N ARG A 245 -20.92 -0.84 -6.48
CA ARG A 245 -22.27 -1.39 -6.25
C ARG A 245 -22.33 -1.90 -4.80
N LEU A 246 -23.45 -1.64 -4.11
CA LEU A 246 -23.58 -1.98 -2.69
C LEU A 246 -23.40 -3.49 -2.44
N GLU A 247 -23.90 -4.32 -3.35
CA GLU A 247 -23.77 -5.78 -3.30
C GLU A 247 -22.30 -6.23 -3.30
N ASP A 248 -21.46 -5.65 -4.15
CA ASP A 248 -20.04 -5.99 -4.25
C ASP A 248 -19.25 -5.49 -3.03
N ALA A 249 -19.55 -4.27 -2.57
CA ALA A 249 -18.93 -3.73 -1.36
C ALA A 249 -19.21 -4.60 -0.13
N ILE A 250 -20.43 -5.15 -0.03
CA ILE A 250 -20.81 -6.07 1.07
C ILE A 250 -20.11 -7.42 0.89
N ALA A 251 -20.08 -7.97 -0.33
CA ALA A 251 -19.41 -9.24 -0.61
C ALA A 251 -17.92 -9.19 -0.25
N ASP A 252 -17.27 -8.06 -0.51
CA ASP A 252 -15.85 -7.83 -0.18
C ASP A 252 -15.64 -7.35 1.27
N GLY A 253 -16.72 -7.24 2.05
CA GLY A 253 -16.66 -6.86 3.47
C GLY A 253 -16.22 -5.42 3.74
N GLN A 254 -16.29 -4.53 2.75
CA GLN A 254 -15.80 -3.16 2.83
C GLN A 254 -16.66 -2.29 3.76
N PRO A 255 -16.05 -1.38 4.53
CA PRO A 255 -16.79 -0.41 5.33
C PRO A 255 -17.49 0.62 4.41
N VAL A 256 -18.76 0.90 4.68
CA VAL A 256 -19.59 1.82 3.86
C VAL A 256 -19.95 3.06 4.67
N TYR A 257 -19.66 4.26 4.16
CA TYR A 257 -20.09 5.53 4.78
C TYR A 257 -21.58 5.77 4.60
N ALA A 258 -22.04 5.71 3.35
CA ALA A 258 -23.42 5.95 2.95
C ALA A 258 -23.70 5.28 1.60
N VAL A 259 -24.99 5.22 1.25
CA VAL A 259 -25.48 4.59 0.03
C VAL A 259 -26.21 5.62 -0.82
N ILE A 260 -25.75 5.82 -2.06
CA ILE A 260 -26.45 6.63 -3.06
C ILE A 260 -27.61 5.78 -3.60
N ARG A 261 -28.84 6.22 -3.32
CA ARG A 261 -30.09 5.55 -3.73
C ARG A 261 -30.56 6.01 -5.09
N GLY A 262 -30.28 7.25 -5.46
CA GLY A 262 -30.68 7.80 -6.76
C GLY A 262 -30.05 9.16 -7.02
N THR A 263 -29.74 9.42 -8.29
CA THR A 263 -29.24 10.72 -8.78
C THR A 263 -30.03 11.14 -10.02
N ALA A 264 -30.20 12.44 -10.23
CA ALA A 264 -30.82 13.00 -11.43
C ALA A 264 -30.13 14.29 -11.86
N VAL A 265 -30.12 14.52 -13.17
CA VAL A 265 -29.57 15.72 -13.82
C VAL A 265 -30.58 16.23 -14.85
N ASN A 266 -30.81 17.55 -14.93
CA ASN A 266 -31.61 18.18 -15.98
C ASN A 266 -31.08 19.59 -16.33
N GLN A 267 -31.85 20.35 -17.12
CA GLN A 267 -31.52 21.71 -17.55
C GLN A 267 -32.67 22.68 -17.30
N ASP A 268 -32.34 23.93 -16.96
CA ASP A 268 -33.26 25.06 -16.80
C ASP A 268 -33.93 25.47 -18.12
N GLY A 269 -33.31 25.15 -19.26
CA GLY A 269 -33.78 25.52 -20.58
C GLY A 269 -33.82 27.03 -20.77
N ARG A 270 -34.89 27.54 -21.37
CA ARG A 270 -35.08 28.99 -21.55
C ARG A 270 -35.65 29.62 -20.27
N SER A 271 -34.77 30.09 -19.39
CA SER A 271 -35.10 30.86 -18.19
C SER A 271 -35.06 32.39 -18.44
N ASN A 272 -35.16 33.19 -17.37
CA ASN A 272 -35.13 34.67 -17.43
C ASN A 272 -33.73 35.28 -17.68
N GLY A 273 -32.83 34.50 -18.28
CA GLY A 273 -31.42 34.83 -18.52
C GLY A 273 -30.57 33.60 -18.31
N ILE A 274 -29.49 33.43 -19.07
CA ILE A 274 -28.67 32.21 -19.05
C ILE A 274 -28.14 31.85 -17.66
N THR A 275 -27.95 32.84 -16.79
CA THR A 275 -27.47 32.69 -15.41
C THR A 275 -28.59 32.66 -14.35
N ALA A 276 -29.85 32.85 -14.76
CA ALA A 276 -30.99 32.91 -13.86
C ALA A 276 -31.53 31.49 -13.59
N PRO A 277 -31.64 31.06 -12.32
CA PRO A 277 -32.11 29.71 -12.00
C PRO A 277 -33.61 29.53 -12.28
N ASN A 278 -34.04 28.29 -12.53
CA ASN A 278 -35.45 27.94 -12.78
C ASN A 278 -36.07 27.05 -11.69
N ARG A 279 -37.10 27.56 -11.00
CA ARG A 279 -37.83 26.82 -9.95
C ARG A 279 -38.40 25.48 -10.43
N TRP A 280 -38.99 25.45 -11.62
CA TRP A 280 -39.69 24.28 -12.13
C TRP A 280 -38.69 23.17 -12.48
N SER A 281 -37.60 23.53 -13.14
CA SER A 281 -36.51 22.60 -13.43
C SER A 281 -35.86 22.05 -12.16
N GLN A 282 -35.66 22.87 -11.13
CA GLN A 282 -35.23 22.38 -9.82
C GLN A 282 -36.25 21.40 -9.22
N GLN A 283 -37.54 21.73 -9.18
CA GLN A 283 -38.58 20.83 -8.69
C GLN A 283 -38.57 19.48 -9.44
N GLU A 284 -38.40 19.50 -10.76
CA GLU A 284 -38.36 18.30 -11.59
C GLU A 284 -37.14 17.42 -11.33
N VAL A 285 -35.95 17.99 -11.17
CA VAL A 285 -34.74 17.20 -10.88
C VAL A 285 -34.80 16.56 -9.49
N LEU A 286 -35.33 17.28 -8.49
CA LEU A 286 -35.58 16.72 -7.16
C LEU A 286 -36.58 15.55 -7.24
N ALA A 287 -37.72 15.74 -7.92
CA ALA A 287 -38.72 14.69 -8.07
C ALA A 287 -38.19 13.49 -8.85
N ALA A 288 -37.35 13.70 -9.87
CA ALA A 288 -36.71 12.64 -10.63
C ALA A 288 -35.73 11.81 -9.77
N ALA A 289 -34.93 12.47 -8.93
CA ALA A 289 -34.02 11.79 -8.01
C ALA A 289 -34.79 10.96 -6.97
N TYR A 290 -35.88 11.50 -6.39
CA TYR A 290 -36.74 10.77 -5.45
C TYR A 290 -37.37 9.53 -6.09
N ARG A 291 -37.91 9.66 -7.32
CA ARG A 291 -38.42 8.51 -8.09
C ARG A 291 -37.35 7.46 -8.36
N ARG A 292 -36.14 7.87 -8.77
CA ARG A 292 -35.02 6.95 -9.03
C ARG A 292 -34.56 6.22 -7.76
N ALA A 293 -34.61 6.90 -6.62
CA ALA A 293 -34.30 6.34 -5.31
C ALA A 293 -35.41 5.42 -4.75
N GLY A 294 -36.63 5.54 -5.27
CA GLY A 294 -37.80 4.83 -4.76
C GLY A 294 -38.19 5.28 -3.36
N VAL A 295 -38.11 6.59 -3.10
CA VAL A 295 -38.44 7.20 -1.80
C VAL A 295 -39.48 8.29 -1.97
N GLU A 296 -40.32 8.46 -0.95
CA GLU A 296 -41.25 9.58 -0.90
C GLU A 296 -40.55 10.84 -0.38
N PRO A 297 -41.00 12.05 -0.76
CA PRO A 297 -40.45 13.28 -0.20
C PRO A 297 -40.48 13.31 1.33
N SER A 298 -41.43 12.65 1.99
CA SER A 298 -41.51 12.56 3.46
C SER A 298 -40.37 11.76 4.10
N ASP A 299 -39.71 10.87 3.35
CA ASP A 299 -38.65 10.00 3.86
C ASP A 299 -37.32 10.75 4.00
N VAL A 300 -37.10 11.76 3.17
CA VAL A 300 -35.92 12.63 3.22
C VAL A 300 -36.02 13.52 4.46
N VAL A 301 -35.10 13.37 5.42
CA VAL A 301 -35.17 14.07 6.71
C VAL A 301 -34.33 15.35 6.74
N PHE A 302 -33.33 15.45 5.88
CA PHE A 302 -32.53 16.66 5.68
C PHE A 302 -32.08 16.81 4.22
N THR A 303 -31.81 18.04 3.80
CA THR A 303 -31.22 18.35 2.51
C THR A 303 -30.04 19.30 2.69
N GLU A 304 -28.89 18.89 2.13
CA GLU A 304 -27.77 19.78 1.82
C GLU A 304 -28.09 20.52 0.52
N ALA A 305 -28.36 21.81 0.65
CA ALA A 305 -28.81 22.66 -0.43
C ALA A 305 -27.67 23.10 -1.35
N HIS A 306 -28.02 23.59 -2.54
CA HIS A 306 -27.09 24.40 -3.32
C HIS A 306 -26.78 25.70 -2.57
N GLY A 307 -27.79 26.41 -2.06
CA GLY A 307 -27.69 27.44 -1.03
C GLY A 307 -26.45 28.33 -1.15
N THR A 308 -26.41 29.19 -2.16
CA THR A 308 -25.30 30.11 -2.42
C THR A 308 -25.37 31.39 -1.60
N GLY A 309 -26.50 31.68 -0.94
CA GLY A 309 -26.67 32.96 -0.24
C GLY A 309 -27.02 34.11 -1.17
N THR A 310 -27.52 33.81 -2.38
CA THR A 310 -28.09 34.80 -3.29
C THR A 310 -29.58 34.95 -3.01
N VAL A 311 -30.08 36.19 -2.94
CA VAL A 311 -31.48 36.46 -2.57
C VAL A 311 -32.48 35.73 -3.49
N LEU A 312 -32.24 35.79 -4.81
CA LEU A 312 -33.11 35.13 -5.79
C LEU A 312 -32.94 33.60 -5.77
N GLY A 313 -31.70 33.11 -5.70
CA GLY A 313 -31.40 31.67 -5.70
C GLY A 313 -31.99 30.95 -4.49
N ASP A 314 -31.78 31.49 -3.29
CA ASP A 314 -32.31 30.92 -2.04
C ASP A 314 -33.86 30.88 -2.05
N MET A 315 -34.50 31.91 -2.62
CA MET A 315 -35.95 31.95 -2.77
C MET A 315 -36.46 30.88 -3.75
N ILE A 316 -35.77 30.70 -4.87
CA ILE A 316 -36.16 29.71 -5.89
C ILE A 316 -35.99 28.29 -5.36
N GLU A 317 -34.86 28.01 -4.72
CA GLU A 317 -34.54 26.69 -4.17
C GLU A 317 -35.50 26.28 -3.06
N THR A 318 -35.78 27.16 -2.11
CA THR A 318 -36.72 26.87 -1.00
C THR A 318 -38.15 26.67 -1.50
N LYS A 319 -38.58 27.37 -2.55
CA LYS A 319 -39.89 27.14 -3.19
C LYS A 319 -39.96 25.82 -3.96
N ALA A 320 -38.86 25.39 -4.60
CA ALA A 320 -38.79 24.10 -5.28
C ALA A 320 -38.87 22.94 -4.26
N LEU A 321 -38.07 23.00 -3.20
CA LEU A 321 -38.13 22.06 -2.08
C LEU A 321 -39.50 22.07 -1.40
N GLY A 322 -40.01 23.26 -1.07
CA GLY A 322 -41.28 23.44 -0.38
C GLY A 322 -42.45 22.80 -1.13
N GLN A 323 -42.45 22.84 -2.47
CA GLN A 323 -43.49 22.21 -3.27
C GLN A 323 -43.57 20.69 -3.07
N LEU A 324 -42.42 20.03 -2.91
CA LEU A 324 -42.37 18.58 -2.69
C LEU A 324 -42.59 18.19 -1.22
N HIS A 325 -42.32 19.10 -0.29
CA HIS A 325 -42.34 18.82 1.16
C HIS A 325 -43.46 19.52 1.95
N ALA A 326 -44.36 20.26 1.31
CA ALA A 326 -45.45 21.01 1.95
C ALA A 326 -46.46 20.13 2.73
N GLY A 327 -46.59 18.84 2.39
CA GLY A 327 -47.56 17.91 3.00
C GLY A 327 -47.11 17.21 4.29
N ARG A 328 -45.95 17.56 4.85
CA ARG A 328 -45.35 16.85 5.99
C ARG A 328 -46.06 17.19 7.31
N SER A 329 -46.61 16.19 8.01
CA SER A 329 -47.17 16.36 9.36
C SER A 329 -46.10 16.23 10.45
N GLY A 330 -45.90 17.27 11.25
CA GLY A 330 -45.13 17.22 12.51
C GLY A 330 -43.60 17.06 12.40
N ARG A 331 -43.04 16.89 11.20
CA ARG A 331 -41.58 16.73 10.97
C ARG A 331 -41.13 17.50 9.73
N PRO A 332 -40.78 18.79 9.83
CA PRO A 332 -40.31 19.57 8.70
C PRO A 332 -38.98 19.04 8.16
N LEU A 333 -38.72 19.21 6.86
CA LEU A 333 -37.43 18.92 6.23
C LEU A 333 -36.37 19.85 6.84
N ALA A 334 -35.27 19.28 7.33
CA ALA A 334 -34.14 20.06 7.78
C ALA A 334 -33.30 20.57 6.59
N LEU A 335 -32.93 21.84 6.58
CA LEU A 335 -32.17 22.47 5.48
C LEU A 335 -30.86 23.07 5.99
N GLY A 336 -29.79 22.93 5.21
CA GLY A 336 -28.50 23.60 5.46
C GLY A 336 -27.66 23.69 4.19
N SER A 337 -26.53 24.39 4.27
CA SER A 337 -25.53 24.44 3.18
C SER A 337 -24.14 24.61 3.80
N VAL A 338 -23.18 23.85 3.29
CA VAL A 338 -21.76 23.89 3.69
C VAL A 338 -21.06 25.13 3.17
N LYS A 339 -21.63 25.82 2.17
CA LYS A 339 -21.03 27.03 1.59
C LYS A 339 -20.88 28.14 2.61
N GLY A 340 -21.71 28.13 3.67
CA GLY A 340 -21.53 29.03 4.80
C GLY A 340 -20.19 28.84 5.53
N ASN A 341 -19.66 27.62 5.55
CA ASN A 341 -18.40 27.30 6.22
C ASN A 341 -17.19 27.55 5.31
N ILE A 342 -17.23 27.10 4.05
CA ILE A 342 -16.04 27.04 3.19
C ILE A 342 -16.11 27.93 1.94
N GLY A 343 -17.17 28.74 1.81
CA GLY A 343 -17.46 29.45 0.57
C GLY A 343 -18.00 28.50 -0.52
N HIS A 344 -18.21 29.05 -1.71
CA HIS A 344 -18.65 28.27 -2.87
C HIS A 344 -17.43 27.70 -3.60
N THR A 345 -17.21 26.40 -3.44
CA THR A 345 -16.07 25.66 -4.04
C THR A 345 -16.26 25.29 -5.51
N GLU A 346 -17.13 26.01 -6.23
CA GLU A 346 -17.31 25.92 -7.70
C GLU A 346 -17.39 24.47 -8.22
N GLY A 347 -16.45 24.02 -9.05
CA GLY A 347 -16.42 22.66 -9.61
C GLY A 347 -16.43 21.55 -8.54
N ALA A 348 -15.92 21.84 -7.33
CA ALA A 348 -15.89 20.94 -6.18
C ALA A 348 -17.10 21.07 -5.22
N ALA A 349 -18.07 21.95 -5.51
CA ALA A 349 -19.19 22.22 -4.59
C ALA A 349 -20.10 21.01 -4.35
N GLY A 350 -20.35 20.21 -5.39
CA GLY A 350 -21.12 18.98 -5.29
C GLY A 350 -20.43 17.94 -4.39
N ILE A 351 -19.12 17.73 -4.58
CA ILE A 351 -18.38 16.73 -3.80
C ILE A 351 -18.22 17.13 -2.33
N ALA A 352 -18.06 18.43 -2.02
CA ALA A 352 -17.99 18.91 -0.65
C ALA A 352 -19.31 18.67 0.11
N GLY A 353 -20.44 18.91 -0.56
CA GLY A 353 -21.77 18.59 -0.05
C GLY A 353 -22.00 17.08 0.08
N LEU A 354 -21.55 16.28 -0.89
CA LEU A 354 -21.67 14.81 -0.85
C LEU A 354 -20.94 14.22 0.36
N ILE A 355 -19.70 14.65 0.58
CA ILE A 355 -18.90 14.20 1.73
C ILE A 355 -19.57 14.60 3.04
N LYS A 356 -20.07 15.85 3.16
CA LYS A 356 -20.83 16.27 4.35
C LYS A 356 -22.05 15.39 4.60
N VAL A 357 -22.83 15.08 3.57
CA VAL A 357 -24.03 14.23 3.69
C VAL A 357 -23.63 12.80 4.08
N ALA A 358 -22.61 12.23 3.46
CA ALA A 358 -22.11 10.89 3.77
C ALA A 358 -21.61 10.78 5.22
N LEU A 359 -20.79 11.74 5.68
CA LEU A 359 -20.32 11.82 7.07
C LEU A 359 -21.49 12.03 8.04
N SER A 360 -22.47 12.87 7.68
CA SER A 360 -23.65 13.09 8.53
C SER A 360 -24.48 11.81 8.73
N LEU A 361 -24.63 11.02 7.68
CA LEU A 361 -25.33 9.73 7.71
C LEU A 361 -24.53 8.67 8.48
N HIS A 362 -23.20 8.67 8.33
CA HIS A 362 -22.28 7.78 9.03
C HIS A 362 -22.26 8.06 10.55
N HIS A 363 -22.05 9.31 10.95
CA HIS A 363 -22.05 9.74 12.37
C HIS A 363 -23.45 9.95 12.96
N LYS A 364 -24.51 9.66 12.18
CA LYS A 364 -25.92 9.83 12.57
C LYS A 364 -26.23 11.22 13.16
N THR A 365 -25.58 12.25 12.65
CA THR A 365 -25.72 13.64 13.10
C THR A 365 -25.58 14.57 11.91
N VAL A 366 -26.44 15.58 11.76
CA VAL A 366 -26.30 16.60 10.71
C VAL A 366 -25.81 17.90 11.34
N PRO A 367 -24.65 18.45 10.93
CA PRO A 367 -24.13 19.71 11.48
C PRO A 367 -25.08 20.90 11.27
N ALA A 368 -24.95 21.92 12.12
CA ALA A 368 -25.68 23.17 11.96
C ALA A 368 -25.23 23.92 10.68
N SER A 369 -26.12 24.73 10.11
CA SER A 369 -25.78 25.66 9.03
C SER A 369 -25.32 26.98 9.65
N ARG A 370 -24.13 27.46 9.30
CA ARG A 370 -23.42 28.55 10.00
C ARG A 370 -24.25 29.83 10.20
N PHE A 371 -25.02 30.23 9.19
CA PHE A 371 -25.82 31.47 9.22
C PHE A 371 -27.29 31.26 9.62
N ALA A 372 -27.65 30.07 10.11
CA ALA A 372 -29.04 29.72 10.39
C ALA A 372 -29.70 30.54 11.51
N ALA A 373 -28.91 31.13 12.41
CA ALA A 373 -29.43 31.94 13.51
C ALA A 373 -30.20 33.19 13.01
N ARG A 374 -29.83 33.71 11.83
CA ARG A 374 -30.46 34.87 11.20
C ARG A 374 -31.34 34.47 10.00
N GLU A 375 -32.15 33.43 10.17
CA GLU A 375 -33.09 32.95 9.14
C GLU A 375 -33.89 34.09 8.48
N ASN A 376 -33.98 34.09 7.15
CA ASN A 376 -34.73 35.11 6.41
C ASN A 376 -36.26 34.89 6.53
N PRO A 377 -37.01 35.79 7.21
CA PRO A 377 -38.45 35.63 7.38
C PRO A 377 -39.24 35.70 6.07
N ALA A 378 -38.69 36.31 5.02
CA ALA A 378 -39.34 36.41 3.71
C ALA A 378 -39.45 35.05 3.00
N LEU A 379 -38.58 34.09 3.32
CA LEU A 379 -38.62 32.74 2.77
C LEU A 379 -39.79 31.90 3.32
N LYS A 380 -40.35 32.29 4.47
CA LYS A 380 -41.50 31.63 5.12
C LYS A 380 -41.32 30.10 5.24
N LEU A 381 -40.12 29.63 5.58
CA LEU A 381 -39.71 28.21 5.56
C LEU A 381 -40.68 27.28 6.30
N ALA A 382 -41.16 27.70 7.47
CA ALA A 382 -42.13 26.93 8.25
C ALA A 382 -43.43 26.63 7.47
N LYS A 383 -43.91 27.57 6.63
CA LYS A 383 -45.10 27.36 5.77
C LYS A 383 -44.84 26.41 4.61
N LEU A 384 -43.57 26.22 4.25
CA LEU A 384 -43.11 25.29 3.21
C LEU A 384 -42.79 23.90 3.78
N GLY A 385 -43.01 23.65 5.08
CA GLY A 385 -42.63 22.40 5.73
C GLY A 385 -41.12 22.24 5.88
N ILE A 386 -40.37 23.35 5.90
CA ILE A 386 -38.90 23.38 5.99
C ILE A 386 -38.47 24.05 7.30
N ARG A 387 -37.38 23.55 7.89
CA ARG A 387 -36.72 24.14 9.06
C ARG A 387 -35.23 24.25 8.81
N LEU A 388 -34.67 25.43 9.02
CA LEU A 388 -33.23 25.66 8.90
C LEU A 388 -32.46 25.02 10.08
N LEU A 389 -31.31 24.41 9.81
CA LEU A 389 -30.47 23.72 10.79
C LEU A 389 -29.73 24.71 11.71
N LYS A 390 -30.38 25.16 12.78
CA LYS A 390 -29.81 26.10 13.78
C LYS A 390 -28.87 25.45 14.81
N ALA A 391 -28.96 24.13 14.96
CA ALA A 391 -28.14 23.32 15.86
C ALA A 391 -27.97 21.92 15.24
N PRO A 392 -26.94 21.15 15.66
CA PRO A 392 -26.77 19.78 15.17
C PRO A 392 -28.04 18.93 15.35
N LEU A 393 -28.44 18.22 14.31
CA LEU A 393 -29.61 17.35 14.31
C LEU A 393 -29.18 15.89 14.43
N ARG A 394 -29.49 15.24 15.55
CA ARG A 394 -29.29 13.80 15.71
C ARG A 394 -30.30 13.02 14.86
N LEU A 395 -29.79 12.09 14.06
CA LEU A 395 -30.59 11.19 13.23
C LEU A 395 -31.05 9.99 14.06
N ARG A 396 -32.15 9.36 13.63
CA ARG A 396 -32.69 8.15 14.26
C ARG A 396 -31.74 6.96 14.10
N SER A 397 -31.86 5.96 14.98
CA SER A 397 -31.05 4.72 14.96
C SER A 397 -31.28 3.85 13.71
N GLY A 398 -32.44 3.95 13.05
CA GLY A 398 -32.74 3.26 11.78
C GLY A 398 -32.15 3.94 10.53
N PRO A 399 -32.61 3.53 9.33
CA PRO A 399 -32.21 4.17 8.08
C PRO A 399 -32.54 5.66 8.08
N ALA A 400 -31.59 6.51 7.70
CA ALA A 400 -31.80 7.94 7.53
C ALA A 400 -31.52 8.32 6.08
N ILE A 401 -32.37 9.17 5.50
CA ILE A 401 -32.27 9.58 4.09
C ILE A 401 -32.02 11.09 4.03
N GLY A 402 -30.99 11.48 3.29
CA GLY A 402 -30.61 12.86 3.03
C GLY A 402 -30.65 13.18 1.53
N GLY A 403 -30.96 14.43 1.20
CA GLY A 403 -30.85 14.97 -0.16
C GLY A 403 -29.62 15.86 -0.33
N LEU A 404 -29.13 16.00 -1.55
CA LEU A 404 -28.06 16.92 -1.93
C LEU A 404 -28.38 17.59 -3.26
N SER A 405 -28.37 18.92 -3.31
CA SER A 405 -28.58 19.71 -4.53
C SER A 405 -27.30 20.42 -4.98
N SER A 406 -27.07 20.48 -6.29
CA SER A 406 -26.12 21.42 -6.88
C SER A 406 -26.61 21.94 -8.23
N PHE A 407 -26.64 23.26 -8.40
CA PHE A 407 -27.22 23.93 -9.57
C PHE A 407 -26.15 24.77 -10.27
N GLY A 408 -25.84 24.44 -11.52
CA GLY A 408 -24.83 25.13 -12.32
C GLY A 408 -25.34 26.45 -12.86
N MET A 409 -24.47 27.46 -12.91
CA MET A 409 -24.84 28.79 -13.41
C MET A 409 -25.35 28.75 -14.87
N GLY A 410 -24.91 27.80 -15.70
CA GLY A 410 -25.42 27.62 -17.06
C GLY A 410 -26.78 26.91 -17.16
N GLY A 411 -27.42 26.59 -16.02
CA GLY A 411 -28.74 25.97 -15.94
C GLY A 411 -28.75 24.44 -15.75
N THR A 412 -27.58 23.78 -15.72
CA THR A 412 -27.51 22.32 -15.47
C THR A 412 -27.69 22.03 -13.98
N ASN A 413 -28.78 21.37 -13.61
CA ASN A 413 -29.09 21.03 -12.22
C ASN A 413 -28.81 19.56 -11.94
N ALA A 414 -28.34 19.26 -10.72
CA ALA A 414 -28.16 17.90 -10.23
C ALA A 414 -28.74 17.75 -8.82
N HIS A 415 -29.36 16.59 -8.54
CA HIS A 415 -29.82 16.22 -7.20
C HIS A 415 -29.50 14.75 -6.91
N ALA A 416 -29.08 14.45 -5.68
CA ALA A 416 -28.78 13.11 -5.19
C ALA A 416 -29.54 12.79 -3.91
N VAL A 417 -29.91 11.52 -3.75
CA VAL A 417 -30.56 10.96 -2.56
C VAL A 417 -29.63 9.92 -1.97
N LEU A 418 -29.27 10.11 -0.71
CA LEU A 418 -28.38 9.23 0.04
C LEU A 418 -29.10 8.62 1.24
N GLU A 419 -28.71 7.41 1.61
CA GLU A 419 -29.19 6.70 2.78
C GLU A 419 -28.01 6.27 3.65
N SER A 420 -28.19 6.23 4.97
CA SER A 420 -27.19 5.67 5.88
C SER A 420 -26.91 4.20 5.55
N ALA A 421 -25.65 3.80 5.63
CA ALA A 421 -25.25 2.42 5.39
C ALA A 421 -26.01 1.41 6.29
N PRO A 422 -26.26 0.18 5.81
CA PRO A 422 -26.78 -0.91 6.63
C PRO A 422 -25.91 -1.11 7.88
N PRO A 423 -26.45 -1.38 9.08
CA PRO A 423 -25.67 -1.43 10.32
C PRO A 423 -24.45 -2.36 10.29
N TYR A 424 -24.56 -3.52 9.62
CA TYR A 424 -23.46 -4.48 9.48
C TYR A 424 -22.34 -4.02 8.53
N ALA A 425 -22.64 -3.10 7.60
CA ALA A 425 -21.70 -2.54 6.63
C ALA A 425 -21.16 -1.17 7.07
N ALA A 426 -21.92 -0.43 7.89
CA ALA A 426 -21.54 0.90 8.39
C ALA A 426 -20.28 0.85 9.27
N ARG A 427 -20.11 -0.25 10.03
CA ARG A 427 -19.03 -0.50 11.00
C ARG A 427 -18.50 0.78 11.66
N PRO A 428 -19.36 1.53 12.37
CA PRO A 428 -18.93 2.74 13.06
C PRO A 428 -17.83 2.40 14.05
N GLU A 429 -16.84 3.27 14.19
CA GLU A 429 -15.80 3.13 15.21
C GLU A 429 -16.47 2.93 16.56
N ALA A 430 -16.09 1.86 17.28
CA ALA A 430 -16.71 1.56 18.56
C ALA A 430 -16.53 2.74 19.52
N GLU A 431 -17.63 3.38 19.94
CA GLU A 431 -17.60 4.34 21.04
C GLU A 431 -17.02 3.66 22.28
N ASP A 432 -16.28 4.43 23.10
CA ASP A 432 -15.70 4.00 24.37
C ASP A 432 -16.78 3.51 25.33
N THR A 433 -17.17 2.23 25.22
CA THR A 433 -18.13 1.60 26.14
C THR A 433 -17.46 1.18 27.45
N GLY A 434 -16.78 2.11 28.13
CA GLY A 434 -16.30 1.99 29.51
C GLY A 434 -15.35 0.80 29.83
N PRO A 435 -14.73 0.81 31.01
CA PRO A 435 -13.89 -0.29 31.47
C PRO A 435 -14.79 -1.43 31.98
N GLY A 436 -15.36 -2.24 31.09
CA GLY A 436 -16.25 -3.33 31.52
C GLY A 436 -16.66 -4.36 30.46
N ARG A 437 -16.38 -4.12 29.18
CA ARG A 437 -16.57 -5.10 28.09
C ARG A 437 -15.25 -5.65 27.55
N THR A 438 -14.21 -5.69 28.37
CA THR A 438 -13.05 -6.56 28.16
C THR A 438 -13.45 -8.00 28.46
N GLY A 439 -14.38 -8.54 27.67
CA GLY A 439 -14.42 -9.98 27.49
C GLY A 439 -13.07 -10.36 26.94
N ARG A 440 -12.25 -11.03 27.76
CA ARG A 440 -10.96 -11.61 27.40
C ARG A 440 -11.06 -12.33 26.05
N THR A 441 -10.80 -11.65 24.95
CA THR A 441 -10.30 -12.29 23.73
C THR A 441 -8.79 -12.37 23.90
N THR A 442 -8.34 -13.12 24.91
CA THR A 442 -7.02 -13.76 24.93
C THR A 442 -7.02 -14.97 23.99
N GLY A 443 -7.81 -14.91 22.91
CA GLY A 443 -7.76 -15.87 21.82
C GLY A 443 -6.48 -15.60 21.05
N ALA A 444 -5.75 -16.65 20.71
CA ALA A 444 -4.57 -16.59 19.87
C ALA A 444 -4.83 -15.74 18.60
N THR A 445 -4.07 -14.66 18.43
CA THR A 445 -4.12 -13.78 17.25
C THR A 445 -3.32 -14.42 16.12
N GLY A 446 -3.96 -14.94 15.08
CA GLY A 446 -3.25 -15.56 13.96
C GLY A 446 -2.14 -16.53 14.38
N LEU A 447 -0.87 -16.15 14.18
CA LEU A 447 0.32 -16.91 14.58
C LEU A 447 0.67 -16.82 16.07
N GLY A 448 -0.09 -16.11 16.89
CA GLY A 448 0.19 -15.73 18.28
C GLY A 448 0.52 -14.24 18.47
N ALA A 449 0.66 -13.49 17.36
CA ALA A 449 0.77 -12.03 17.28
C ALA A 449 0.31 -11.57 15.88
N GLY A 450 -0.17 -10.32 15.75
CA GLY A 450 -0.44 -9.71 14.46
C GLY A 450 0.84 -9.14 13.84
N VAL A 451 1.06 -9.29 12.54
CA VAL A 451 2.22 -8.70 11.84
C VAL A 451 1.79 -7.44 11.13
N PHE A 452 2.10 -6.26 11.67
CA PHE A 452 1.75 -4.99 11.05
C PHE A 452 2.78 -4.63 9.98
N THR A 453 2.34 -4.39 8.75
CA THR A 453 3.22 -3.96 7.65
C THR A 453 2.92 -2.55 7.18
N LEU A 454 3.95 -1.85 6.70
CA LEU A 454 3.80 -0.59 5.98
C LEU A 454 4.87 -0.50 4.89
N THR A 455 4.51 -0.02 3.71
CA THR A 455 5.48 0.21 2.64
C THR A 455 5.53 1.68 2.22
N ALA A 456 6.70 2.16 1.81
CA ALA A 456 6.91 3.53 1.34
C ALA A 456 8.01 3.61 0.25
N PRO A 457 8.08 4.66 -0.57
CA PRO A 457 9.13 4.85 -1.57
C PRO A 457 10.47 5.29 -0.96
N SER A 458 10.50 5.75 0.29
CA SER A 458 11.74 6.13 0.98
C SER A 458 11.62 5.91 2.50
N THR A 459 12.76 5.86 3.19
CA THR A 459 12.80 5.79 4.66
C THR A 459 12.18 7.04 5.31
N ALA A 460 12.40 8.23 4.72
CA ALA A 460 11.77 9.47 5.18
C ALA A 460 10.24 9.41 5.08
N ALA A 461 9.72 8.90 3.96
CA ALA A 461 8.29 8.68 3.79
C ALA A 461 7.74 7.63 4.77
N LEU A 462 8.51 6.58 5.03
CA LEU A 462 8.17 5.58 6.03
C LEU A 462 8.02 6.21 7.42
N ARG A 463 9.00 7.01 7.88
CA ARG A 463 8.96 7.71 9.18
C ARG A 463 7.68 8.53 9.35
N ARG A 464 7.33 9.37 8.36
CA ARG A 464 6.11 10.18 8.40
C ARG A 464 4.85 9.32 8.54
N ASN A 465 4.78 8.24 7.76
CA ASN A 465 3.61 7.36 7.77
C ASN A 465 3.51 6.53 9.06
N LEU A 466 4.62 6.08 9.65
CA LEU A 466 4.64 5.41 10.95
C LEU A 466 4.06 6.32 12.05
N LEU A 467 4.43 7.61 12.06
CA LEU A 467 3.91 8.58 13.02
C LEU A 467 2.40 8.81 12.86
N VAL A 468 1.93 8.99 11.62
CA VAL A 468 0.50 9.21 11.35
C VAL A 468 -0.35 7.98 11.71
N GLN A 469 0.17 6.77 11.48
CA GLN A 469 -0.48 5.55 11.99
C GLN A 469 -0.50 5.54 13.52
N ALA A 470 0.64 5.81 14.18
CA ALA A 470 0.72 5.83 15.65
C ALA A 470 -0.29 6.80 16.27
N ASP A 471 -0.37 8.04 15.77
CA ASP A 471 -1.29 9.08 16.26
C ASP A 471 -2.77 8.69 16.07
N THR A 472 -3.09 7.98 14.99
CA THR A 472 -4.44 7.54 14.69
C THR A 472 -4.83 6.35 15.57
N LEU A 473 -3.91 5.40 15.76
CA LEU A 473 -4.13 4.19 16.54
C LEU A 473 -4.21 4.47 18.03
N GLU A 474 -3.45 5.44 18.54
CA GLU A 474 -3.51 5.86 19.95
C GLU A 474 -4.91 6.31 20.37
N LYS A 475 -5.67 6.89 19.43
CA LYS A 475 -7.04 7.37 19.67
C LYS A 475 -8.10 6.28 19.56
N ARG A 476 -7.75 5.06 19.10
CA ARG A 476 -8.70 4.02 18.71
C ARG A 476 -8.44 2.72 19.48
N ARG A 477 -9.50 2.03 19.89
CA ARG A 477 -9.41 0.73 20.58
C ARG A 477 -9.65 -0.44 19.63
N VAL A 478 -8.78 -0.60 18.64
CA VAL A 478 -8.85 -1.69 17.65
C VAL A 478 -7.91 -2.83 18.08
N PRO A 479 -8.31 -4.12 18.00
CA PRO A 479 -7.39 -5.23 18.27
C PRO A 479 -6.29 -5.37 17.19
N ALA A 480 -5.10 -5.84 17.59
CA ALA A 480 -3.94 -5.93 16.71
C ALA A 480 -4.15 -6.85 15.48
N GLY A 481 -4.85 -7.99 15.63
CA GLY A 481 -5.11 -8.94 14.53
C GLY A 481 -5.83 -8.30 13.33
N PRO A 482 -7.08 -7.82 13.49
CA PRO A 482 -7.83 -7.14 12.42
C PRO A 482 -7.12 -5.90 11.84
N LEU A 483 -6.40 -5.17 12.70
CA LEU A 483 -5.62 -4.01 12.29
C LEU A 483 -4.48 -4.42 11.35
N SER A 484 -3.65 -5.37 11.77
CA SER A 484 -2.55 -5.90 10.98
C SER A 484 -3.07 -6.54 9.69
N TRP A 485 -4.13 -7.36 9.75
CA TRP A 485 -4.75 -7.90 8.54
C TRP A 485 -5.13 -6.81 7.52
N SER A 486 -5.68 -5.69 7.99
CA SER A 486 -6.04 -4.55 7.13
C SER A 486 -4.81 -3.85 6.54
N SER A 487 -3.75 -3.66 7.36
CA SER A 487 -2.50 -3.04 6.90
C SER A 487 -1.83 -3.85 5.80
N ASN A 488 -1.81 -5.17 5.96
CA ASN A 488 -1.14 -6.07 5.05
C ASN A 488 -1.85 -6.23 3.70
N ARG A 489 -3.09 -5.72 3.59
CA ARG A 489 -3.86 -5.66 2.36
C ARG A 489 -3.91 -4.30 1.70
N THR A 490 -3.64 -3.23 2.45
CA THR A 490 -3.84 -1.84 2.01
C THR A 490 -2.52 -1.09 1.84
N LYS A 491 -1.56 -1.29 2.75
CA LYS A 491 -0.31 -0.52 2.84
C LYS A 491 0.88 -1.23 2.18
N THR A 492 0.65 -1.77 0.98
CA THR A 492 1.60 -2.61 0.24
C THR A 492 2.09 -1.93 -1.04
N GLY A 493 3.09 -2.51 -1.71
CA GLY A 493 3.43 -2.18 -3.09
C GLY A 493 4.56 -1.16 -3.30
N HIS A 494 5.21 -0.69 -2.22
CA HIS A 494 6.44 0.10 -2.33
C HIS A 494 7.69 -0.66 -1.88
N ARG A 495 8.87 -0.17 -2.29
CA ARG A 495 10.16 -0.84 -2.13
C ARG A 495 10.66 -0.94 -0.69
N TYR A 496 10.47 0.10 0.14
CA TYR A 496 10.85 0.04 1.55
C TYR A 496 9.74 -0.63 2.32
N ARG A 497 10.04 -1.77 2.92
CA ARG A 497 9.07 -2.67 3.56
C ARG A 497 9.34 -2.68 5.06
N PHE A 498 8.46 -2.05 5.84
CA PHE A 498 8.42 -2.14 7.29
C PHE A 498 7.52 -3.29 7.72
N ALA A 499 7.97 -4.06 8.72
CA ALA A 499 7.11 -5.01 9.40
C ALA A 499 7.51 -5.22 10.85
N VAL A 500 6.52 -5.38 11.73
CA VAL A 500 6.74 -5.69 13.15
C VAL A 500 5.59 -6.56 13.69
N PRO A 501 5.87 -7.61 14.48
CA PRO A 501 4.85 -8.31 15.24
C PRO A 501 4.38 -7.45 16.44
N ALA A 502 3.08 -7.44 16.70
CA ALA A 502 2.49 -6.78 17.85
C ALA A 502 1.39 -7.67 18.46
N GLN A 503 1.37 -7.75 19.79
CA GLN A 503 0.32 -8.46 20.52
C GLN A 503 -0.89 -7.57 20.80
N ASP A 504 -0.65 -6.27 20.98
CA ASP A 504 -1.69 -5.27 21.15
C ASP A 504 -1.32 -3.92 20.52
N THR A 505 -2.32 -3.04 20.48
CA THR A 505 -2.21 -1.73 19.81
C THR A 505 -1.34 -0.75 20.59
N GLY A 506 -1.22 -0.88 21.91
CA GLY A 506 -0.35 -0.02 22.72
C GLY A 506 1.13 -0.31 22.49
N GLU A 507 1.48 -1.60 22.43
CA GLU A 507 2.79 -2.06 21.98
C GLU A 507 3.09 -1.54 20.57
N LEU A 508 2.19 -1.76 19.62
CA LEU A 508 2.36 -1.32 18.24
C LEU A 508 2.61 0.19 18.16
N VAL A 509 1.78 1.01 18.80
CA VAL A 509 1.95 2.48 18.81
C VAL A 509 3.32 2.89 19.33
N THR A 510 3.78 2.26 20.40
CA THR A 510 5.11 2.53 20.98
C THR A 510 6.21 2.21 19.96
N THR A 511 6.19 1.02 19.37
CA THR A 511 7.20 0.60 18.40
C THR A 511 7.17 1.44 17.12
N LEU A 512 5.99 1.85 16.63
CA LEU A 512 5.88 2.75 15.48
C LEU A 512 6.54 4.11 15.75
N ARG A 513 6.34 4.68 16.95
CA ARG A 513 6.97 5.95 17.34
C ARG A 513 8.48 5.82 17.49
N GLU A 514 8.94 4.78 18.18
CA GLU A 514 10.37 4.52 18.37
C GLU A 514 11.08 4.30 17.03
N ALA A 515 10.53 3.44 16.17
CA ALA A 515 11.07 3.19 14.84
C ALA A 515 11.09 4.47 13.99
N ALA A 516 10.12 5.37 14.16
CA ALA A 516 10.08 6.65 13.46
C ALA A 516 11.15 7.66 13.94
N THR A 517 11.78 7.46 15.11
CA THR A 517 12.80 8.36 15.67
C THR A 517 14.19 7.75 15.82
N ASP A 518 14.31 6.43 15.88
CA ASP A 518 15.57 5.69 16.05
C ASP A 518 16.02 5.10 14.69
N ASP A 519 17.21 5.49 14.22
CA ASP A 519 17.79 5.02 12.96
C ASP A 519 18.18 3.54 13.01
N ASP A 520 18.74 3.07 14.12
CA ASP A 520 19.19 1.68 14.28
C ASP A 520 18.00 0.74 14.42
N LEU A 521 16.94 1.17 15.10
CA LEU A 521 15.69 0.41 15.15
C LEU A 521 15.01 0.37 13.79
N LEU A 522 14.92 1.50 13.07
CA LEU A 522 14.33 1.51 11.74
C LEU A 522 15.08 0.61 10.77
N ALA A 523 16.43 0.66 10.77
CA ALA A 523 17.27 -0.17 9.93
C ALA A 523 17.07 -1.68 10.18
N ARG A 524 16.71 -2.08 11.40
CA ARG A 524 16.38 -3.49 11.73
C ARG A 524 14.96 -3.90 11.33
N LEU A 525 14.02 -2.96 11.31
CA LEU A 525 12.60 -3.22 11.03
C LEU A 525 12.19 -2.93 9.59
N VAL A 526 13.14 -2.56 8.73
CA VAL A 526 12.91 -2.22 7.33
C VAL A 526 13.85 -3.01 6.44
N GLY A 527 13.33 -3.51 5.31
CA GLY A 527 14.15 -3.98 4.21
C GLY A 527 13.80 -3.30 2.89
N ASN A 528 14.73 -3.39 1.95
CA ASN A 528 14.63 -2.87 0.60
C ASN A 528 15.41 -3.79 -0.33
N THR A 529 14.81 -4.94 -0.66
CA THR A 529 15.45 -5.97 -1.48
C THR A 529 14.87 -5.96 -2.89
N ALA A 530 15.74 -6.05 -3.90
CA ALA A 530 15.36 -6.18 -5.30
C ALA A 530 15.40 -7.64 -5.77
N GLY A 531 14.57 -7.98 -6.75
CA GLY A 531 14.56 -9.30 -7.39
C GLY A 531 13.48 -10.26 -6.86
N ARG A 532 13.29 -11.38 -7.57
CA ARG A 532 12.32 -12.41 -7.16
C ARG A 532 12.92 -13.29 -6.08
N PRO A 533 12.23 -13.52 -4.95
CA PRO A 533 12.73 -14.38 -3.90
C PRO A 533 12.77 -15.85 -4.35
N GLN A 534 13.92 -16.47 -4.18
CA GLN A 534 14.13 -17.91 -4.24
C GLN A 534 14.45 -18.43 -2.84
N VAL A 535 13.57 -19.28 -2.30
CA VAL A 535 13.65 -19.81 -0.93
C VAL A 535 14.22 -21.22 -0.92
N ALA A 536 15.24 -21.47 -0.11
CA ALA A 536 15.71 -22.81 0.21
C ALA A 536 15.27 -23.19 1.62
N LEU A 537 14.52 -24.30 1.77
CA LEU A 537 14.21 -24.85 3.09
C LEU A 537 15.28 -25.87 3.50
N LEU A 538 15.84 -25.69 4.70
CA LEU A 538 16.90 -26.53 5.26
C LEU A 538 16.36 -27.32 6.46
N PHE A 539 16.24 -28.63 6.36
CA PHE A 539 15.63 -29.49 7.37
C PHE A 539 16.67 -30.09 8.32
N THR A 540 16.48 -29.90 9.63
CA THR A 540 17.49 -30.25 10.64
C THR A 540 17.77 -31.75 10.78
N GLY A 541 18.92 -32.06 11.38
CA GLY A 541 19.32 -33.41 11.73
C GLY A 541 18.93 -33.80 13.15
N GLN A 542 19.10 -35.09 13.49
CA GLN A 542 19.01 -35.54 14.87
C GLN A 542 20.08 -34.86 15.73
N GLY A 543 19.68 -34.41 16.93
CA GLY A 543 20.47 -33.59 17.85
C GLY A 543 19.93 -32.16 18.01
N SER A 544 18.92 -31.76 17.24
CA SER A 544 18.22 -30.48 17.40
C SER A 544 17.05 -30.56 18.40
N GLN A 545 16.57 -31.76 18.73
CA GLN A 545 15.44 -31.99 19.65
C GLN A 545 15.77 -31.67 21.11
N TYR A 546 14.75 -31.21 21.84
CA TYR A 546 14.77 -30.97 23.28
C TYR A 546 13.34 -31.13 23.82
N PRO A 547 13.17 -31.40 25.14
CA PRO A 547 11.84 -31.51 25.74
C PRO A 547 11.03 -30.22 25.53
N ALA A 548 9.74 -30.35 25.22
CA ALA A 548 8.84 -29.23 24.96
C ALA A 548 9.15 -28.38 23.71
N MET A 549 9.99 -28.89 22.78
CA MET A 549 10.20 -28.21 21.51
C MET A 549 8.88 -27.89 20.81
N THR A 550 8.71 -26.63 20.40
CA THR A 550 7.51 -26.07 19.73
C THR A 550 6.19 -26.17 20.49
N ALA A 551 6.16 -26.61 21.75
CA ALA A 551 4.94 -26.75 22.53
C ALA A 551 4.22 -25.40 22.74
N ARG A 552 4.97 -24.32 22.98
CA ARG A 552 4.42 -22.96 23.08
C ARG A 552 3.79 -22.50 21.77
N LEU A 553 4.47 -22.75 20.64
CA LEU A 553 3.96 -22.44 19.31
C LEU A 553 2.66 -23.22 19.03
N TYR A 554 2.57 -24.50 19.39
CA TYR A 554 1.34 -25.28 19.29
C TYR A 554 0.17 -24.65 20.08
N LEU A 555 0.44 -24.16 21.30
CA LEU A 555 -0.59 -23.54 22.14
C LEU A 555 -1.04 -22.17 21.62
N GLN A 556 -0.20 -21.46 20.87
CA GLN A 556 -0.45 -20.07 20.46
C GLN A 556 -0.77 -19.88 18.96
N SER A 557 -0.44 -20.83 18.09
CA SER A 557 -0.68 -20.74 16.64
C SER A 557 -1.63 -21.84 16.19
N PRO A 558 -2.89 -21.53 15.83
CA PRO A 558 -3.84 -22.49 15.28
C PRO A 558 -3.34 -23.11 13.96
N LEU A 559 -2.59 -22.34 13.15
CA LEU A 559 -2.02 -22.82 11.89
C LEU A 559 -1.00 -23.93 12.13
N TYR A 560 -0.01 -23.67 12.98
CA TYR A 560 1.01 -24.67 13.33
C TYR A 560 0.39 -25.89 14.02
N ARG A 561 -0.56 -25.66 14.93
CA ARG A 561 -1.32 -26.71 15.61
C ARG A 561 -1.97 -27.70 14.64
N ARG A 562 -2.59 -27.20 13.57
CA ARG A 562 -3.26 -28.04 12.58
C ARG A 562 -2.27 -29.01 11.95
N PHE A 563 -1.12 -28.52 11.49
CA PHE A 563 -0.13 -29.37 10.82
C PHE A 563 0.63 -30.30 11.77
N LEU A 564 0.85 -29.90 13.04
CA LEU A 564 1.43 -30.82 14.01
C LEU A 564 0.46 -31.96 14.35
N ASN A 565 -0.85 -31.68 14.44
CA ASN A 565 -1.86 -32.72 14.62
C ASN A 565 -1.90 -33.68 13.43
N GLU A 566 -1.81 -33.16 12.21
CA GLU A 566 -1.78 -33.97 11.00
C GLU A 566 -0.57 -34.93 10.98
N ALA A 567 0.62 -34.42 11.33
CA ALA A 567 1.83 -35.25 11.46
C ALA A 567 1.71 -36.28 12.59
N ASP A 568 1.12 -35.91 13.73
CA ASP A 568 0.88 -36.81 14.86
C ASP A 568 -0.08 -37.95 14.49
N GLU A 569 -1.19 -37.63 13.82
CA GLU A 569 -2.17 -38.61 13.32
C GLU A 569 -1.54 -39.60 12.35
N ALA A 570 -0.64 -39.13 11.46
CA ALA A 570 0.11 -39.98 10.55
C ALA A 570 1.13 -40.90 11.27
N LEU A 571 1.74 -40.44 12.37
CA LEU A 571 2.76 -41.17 13.11
C LEU A 571 2.20 -42.13 14.16
N ALA A 572 1.07 -41.78 14.79
CA ALA A 572 0.52 -42.50 15.95
C ALA A 572 0.35 -44.02 15.73
N PRO A 573 -0.07 -44.52 14.54
CA PRO A 573 -0.15 -45.96 14.28
C PRO A 573 1.21 -46.70 14.32
N HIS A 574 2.33 -45.98 14.25
CA HIS A 574 3.66 -46.54 14.03
C HIS A 574 4.64 -46.35 15.20
N VAL A 575 4.42 -45.37 16.07
CA VAL A 575 5.34 -45.06 17.19
C VAL A 575 4.85 -45.56 18.57
N GLY A 576 3.62 -46.07 18.66
CA GLY A 576 3.07 -46.63 19.89
C GLY A 576 2.52 -45.60 20.89
N GLY A 577 2.25 -44.37 20.44
CA GLY A 577 1.66 -43.27 21.21
C GLY A 577 1.58 -41.97 20.39
N SER A 578 1.36 -40.83 21.05
CA SER A 578 1.28 -39.51 20.39
C SER A 578 2.60 -38.76 20.57
N VAL A 579 3.22 -38.38 19.45
CA VAL A 579 4.37 -37.48 19.41
C VAL A 579 3.97 -36.10 19.90
N ARG A 580 2.78 -35.61 19.54
CA ARG A 580 2.26 -34.34 20.06
C ARG A 580 2.21 -34.35 21.58
N ASP A 581 1.63 -35.39 22.18
CA ASP A 581 1.49 -35.45 23.64
C ASP A 581 2.85 -35.55 24.34
N LEU A 582 3.81 -36.28 23.75
CA LEU A 582 5.23 -36.31 24.18
C LEU A 582 5.84 -34.90 24.21
N LEU A 583 5.65 -34.12 23.13
CA LEU A 583 6.16 -32.75 23.04
C LEU A 583 5.47 -31.84 24.07
N LEU A 584 4.14 -31.89 24.19
CA LEU A 584 3.40 -31.03 25.11
C LEU A 584 3.67 -31.35 26.60
N ALA A 585 3.98 -32.62 26.91
CA ALA A 585 4.35 -33.03 28.26
C ALA A 585 5.78 -32.61 28.66
N GLY A 586 6.62 -32.22 27.69
CA GLY A 586 8.03 -31.96 27.95
C GLY A 586 8.77 -33.22 28.37
N ASP A 587 8.46 -34.37 27.76
CA ASP A 587 9.01 -35.67 28.16
C ASP A 587 10.43 -35.88 27.59
N GLU A 588 11.36 -36.27 28.47
CA GLU A 588 12.76 -36.61 28.15
C GLU A 588 12.87 -37.81 27.20
N ALA A 589 11.82 -38.63 27.06
CA ALA A 589 11.78 -39.71 26.08
C ALA A 589 11.97 -39.22 24.64
N VAL A 590 11.81 -37.92 24.35
CA VAL A 590 12.17 -37.32 23.05
C VAL A 590 13.63 -37.53 22.66
N HIS A 591 14.53 -37.82 23.60
CA HIS A 591 15.93 -38.15 23.32
C HIS A 591 16.16 -39.61 22.88
N ARG A 592 15.17 -40.49 23.07
CA ARG A 592 15.26 -41.89 22.60
C ARG A 592 15.03 -41.94 21.10
N THR A 593 15.90 -42.64 20.35
CA THR A 593 15.88 -42.64 18.88
C THR A 593 14.52 -42.98 18.27
N GLY A 594 13.79 -43.94 18.85
CA GLY A 594 12.45 -44.33 18.40
C GLY A 594 11.42 -43.21 18.47
N TRP A 595 11.60 -42.23 19.37
CA TRP A 595 10.76 -41.03 19.50
C TRP A 595 11.38 -39.81 18.82
N ALA A 596 12.69 -39.63 18.93
CA ALA A 596 13.43 -38.46 18.43
C ALA A 596 13.21 -38.24 16.93
N GLN A 597 13.34 -39.30 16.12
CA GLN A 597 13.23 -39.17 14.66
C GLN A 597 11.80 -38.84 14.20
N PRO A 598 10.76 -39.56 14.65
CA PRO A 598 9.36 -39.16 14.45
C PRO A 598 9.05 -37.74 14.93
N ALA A 599 9.55 -37.35 16.11
CA ALA A 599 9.29 -36.04 16.68
C ALA A 599 9.89 -34.90 15.86
N LEU A 600 11.13 -35.07 15.39
CA LEU A 600 11.78 -34.12 14.49
C LEU A 600 11.02 -34.02 13.16
N PHE A 601 10.68 -35.15 12.55
CA PHE A 601 9.90 -35.18 11.31
C PHE A 601 8.55 -34.46 11.47
N ALA A 602 7.83 -34.70 12.57
CA ALA A 602 6.56 -34.04 12.85
C ALA A 602 6.70 -32.51 12.97
N VAL A 603 7.69 -32.04 13.73
CA VAL A 603 7.97 -30.61 13.90
C VAL A 603 8.38 -29.97 12.57
N GLU A 604 9.28 -30.61 11.84
CA GLU A 604 9.79 -30.13 10.57
C GLU A 604 8.69 -30.05 9.50
N TYR A 605 7.86 -31.08 9.38
CA TYR A 605 6.67 -31.06 8.53
C TYR A 605 5.73 -29.92 8.94
N ALA A 606 5.41 -29.79 10.23
CA ALA A 606 4.47 -28.79 10.70
C ALA A 606 4.93 -27.34 10.46
N VAL A 607 6.23 -27.06 10.66
CA VAL A 607 6.83 -25.75 10.33
C VAL A 607 6.80 -25.50 8.83
N ALA A 608 7.25 -26.46 8.01
CA ALA A 608 7.33 -26.29 6.57
C ALA A 608 5.94 -26.14 5.91
N ALA A 609 4.96 -26.92 6.35
CA ALA A 609 3.58 -26.83 5.87
C ALA A 609 2.94 -25.49 6.28
N SER A 610 3.22 -25.01 7.50
CA SER A 610 2.78 -23.67 7.94
C SER A 610 3.35 -22.58 7.05
N LEU A 611 4.66 -22.62 6.75
CA LEU A 611 5.31 -21.67 5.84
C LEU A 611 4.73 -21.73 4.42
N GLY A 612 4.45 -22.93 3.91
CA GLY A 612 3.83 -23.13 2.61
C GLY A 612 2.46 -22.45 2.50
N GLU A 613 1.60 -22.60 3.51
CA GLU A 613 0.28 -21.94 3.54
C GLU A 613 0.39 -20.41 3.66
N LEU A 614 1.43 -19.93 4.32
CA LEU A 614 1.75 -18.51 4.46
C LEU A 614 2.39 -17.91 3.20
N GLY A 615 2.49 -18.65 2.10
CA GLY A 615 3.05 -18.15 0.84
C GLY A 615 4.59 -18.10 0.83
N VAL A 616 5.25 -18.98 1.60
CA VAL A 616 6.70 -19.17 1.59
C VAL A 616 7.04 -20.55 0.99
N PRO A 617 6.79 -20.76 -0.31
CA PRO A 617 7.05 -22.05 -0.93
C PRO A 617 8.56 -22.29 -1.11
N PRO A 618 9.05 -23.53 -0.90
CA PRO A 618 10.42 -23.90 -1.26
C PRO A 618 10.63 -23.86 -2.78
N ALA A 619 11.71 -23.22 -3.21
CA ALA A 619 12.28 -23.42 -4.53
C ALA A 619 13.38 -24.50 -4.50
N LEU A 620 14.10 -24.62 -3.38
CA LEU A 620 15.17 -25.59 -3.17
C LEU A 620 14.96 -26.28 -1.81
N LEU A 621 15.32 -27.56 -1.72
CA LEU A 621 15.20 -28.37 -0.52
C LEU A 621 16.53 -29.04 -0.18
N LEU A 622 16.87 -29.08 1.10
CA LEU A 622 18.01 -29.83 1.62
C LEU A 622 17.68 -30.32 3.03
N GLY A 623 17.88 -31.60 3.32
CA GLY A 623 17.73 -32.15 4.66
C GLY A 623 19.02 -32.76 5.18
N HIS A 624 19.30 -32.62 6.48
CA HIS A 624 20.43 -33.29 7.12
C HIS A 624 19.97 -34.61 7.73
N SER A 625 20.34 -35.75 7.14
CA SER A 625 19.97 -37.08 7.67
C SER A 625 18.44 -37.24 7.84
N VAL A 626 17.93 -37.17 9.07
CA VAL A 626 16.49 -37.32 9.37
C VAL A 626 15.64 -36.27 8.64
N GLY A 627 16.19 -35.07 8.42
CA GLY A 627 15.48 -33.99 7.73
C GLY A 627 15.19 -34.25 6.25
N GLU A 628 15.89 -35.19 5.60
CA GLU A 628 15.56 -35.55 4.21
C GLU A 628 14.16 -36.15 4.08
N TYR A 629 13.62 -36.77 5.13
CA TYR A 629 12.29 -37.37 5.11
C TYR A 629 11.19 -36.30 5.01
N ALA A 630 11.31 -35.22 5.78
CA ALA A 630 10.39 -34.08 5.68
C ALA A 630 10.54 -33.35 4.33
N ALA A 631 11.78 -33.18 3.85
CA ALA A 631 12.05 -32.63 2.53
C ALA A 631 11.42 -33.47 1.40
N ALA A 632 11.47 -34.81 1.51
CA ALA A 632 10.89 -35.73 0.54
C ALA A 632 9.36 -35.65 0.48
N VAL A 633 8.68 -35.43 1.61
CA VAL A 633 7.22 -35.17 1.63
C VAL A 633 6.90 -33.90 0.87
N LEU A 634 7.62 -32.81 1.14
CA LEU A 634 7.39 -31.54 0.45
C LEU A 634 7.71 -31.63 -1.05
N ALA A 635 8.70 -32.44 -1.43
CA ALA A 635 9.01 -32.72 -2.82
C ALA A 635 8.06 -33.73 -3.48
N GLU A 636 6.99 -34.15 -2.80
CA GLU A 636 6.00 -35.11 -3.28
C GLU A 636 6.59 -36.47 -3.71
N VAL A 637 7.66 -36.92 -3.04
CA VAL A 637 8.25 -38.26 -3.25
C VAL A 637 7.29 -39.34 -2.76
N PHE A 638 6.61 -39.09 -1.64
CA PHE A 638 5.54 -39.92 -1.09
C PHE A 638 4.59 -39.09 -0.22
N PRO A 639 3.35 -39.58 0.04
CA PRO A 639 2.42 -38.96 0.97
C PRO A 639 2.93 -38.96 2.42
N LEU A 640 2.38 -38.07 3.25
CA LEU A 640 2.75 -37.88 4.66
C LEU A 640 2.65 -39.19 5.46
N GLU A 641 1.60 -39.97 5.29
CA GLU A 641 1.35 -41.21 6.04
C GLU A 641 2.43 -42.25 5.75
N GLN A 642 2.90 -42.32 4.51
CA GLN A 642 3.95 -43.24 4.12
C GLN A 642 5.32 -42.81 4.63
N ALA A 643 5.61 -41.51 4.59
CA ALA A 643 6.79 -40.93 5.22
C ALA A 643 6.83 -41.21 6.73
N ALA A 644 5.69 -41.02 7.40
CA ALA A 644 5.49 -41.26 8.82
C ALA A 644 5.76 -42.73 9.18
N ARG A 645 5.26 -43.68 8.38
CA ARG A 645 5.56 -45.11 8.54
C ARG A 645 7.06 -45.39 8.38
N LEU A 646 7.70 -44.82 7.37
CA LEU A 646 9.11 -45.05 7.06
C LEU A 646 10.03 -44.49 8.17
N ILE A 647 9.78 -43.26 8.63
CA ILE A 647 10.60 -42.61 9.65
C ILE A 647 10.42 -43.23 11.04
N ALA A 648 9.20 -43.65 11.38
CA ALA A 648 8.92 -44.41 12.60
C ALA A 648 9.65 -45.76 12.61
N ALA A 649 9.63 -46.47 11.49
CA ALA A 649 10.35 -47.72 11.36
C ALA A 649 11.87 -47.54 11.42
N ARG A 650 12.42 -46.50 10.79
CA ARG A 650 13.84 -46.15 10.91
C ARG A 650 14.23 -45.96 12.37
N GLY A 651 13.50 -45.10 13.09
CA GLY A 651 13.75 -44.83 14.51
C GLY A 651 13.67 -46.10 15.37
N ALA A 652 12.62 -46.89 15.21
CA ALA A 652 12.39 -48.11 15.99
C ALA A 652 13.36 -49.26 15.66
N LEU A 653 13.84 -49.36 14.41
CA LEU A 653 14.85 -50.35 14.04
C LEU A 653 16.23 -49.94 14.56
N MET A 654 16.59 -48.66 14.45
CA MET A 654 17.84 -48.13 14.99
C MET A 654 17.91 -48.26 16.52
N GLU A 655 16.81 -48.01 17.23
CA GLU A 655 16.77 -48.14 18.70
C GLU A 655 16.96 -49.60 19.19
N ARG A 656 16.67 -50.60 18.34
CA ARG A 656 16.82 -52.02 18.67
C ARG A 656 18.23 -52.57 18.42
N LEU A 657 19.13 -51.76 17.86
CA LEU A 657 20.51 -52.16 17.61
C LEU A 657 21.28 -52.29 18.94
N PRO A 658 22.38 -53.04 18.98
CA PRO A 658 23.21 -53.15 20.18
C PRO A 658 23.75 -51.77 20.63
N GLU A 659 23.78 -51.57 21.95
CA GLU A 659 24.49 -50.44 22.55
C GLU A 659 26.01 -50.55 22.32
N GLY A 660 26.74 -49.44 22.51
CA GLY A 660 28.20 -49.40 22.36
C GLY A 660 28.71 -48.68 21.11
N GLY A 661 27.81 -48.16 20.27
CA GLY A 661 28.14 -47.24 19.18
C GLY A 661 28.07 -45.77 19.62
N GLY A 662 28.82 -44.90 18.95
CA GLY A 662 28.76 -43.45 19.16
C GLY A 662 29.25 -42.66 17.95
N MET A 663 29.35 -41.34 18.10
CA MET A 663 29.82 -40.44 17.05
C MET A 663 30.82 -39.42 17.59
N LEU A 664 31.82 -39.07 16.77
CA LEU A 664 32.92 -38.17 17.10
C LEU A 664 33.01 -37.06 16.05
N ALA A 665 32.73 -35.82 16.42
CA ALA A 665 33.00 -34.66 15.57
C ALA A 665 34.50 -34.34 15.59
N VAL A 666 35.09 -34.20 14.41
CA VAL A 666 36.53 -34.01 14.20
C VAL A 666 36.76 -32.76 13.35
N ARG A 667 37.62 -31.86 13.83
CA ARG A 667 37.98 -30.62 13.11
C ARG A 667 39.07 -30.84 12.05
N ALA A 668 38.84 -31.77 11.13
CA ALA A 668 39.75 -32.13 10.04
C ALA A 668 39.02 -32.43 8.72
N PRO A 669 39.69 -32.25 7.56
CA PRO A 669 39.18 -32.71 6.26
C PRO A 669 39.05 -34.23 6.20
N LEU A 670 38.10 -34.74 5.42
CA LEU A 670 37.89 -36.17 5.22
C LEU A 670 39.16 -36.90 4.72
N ALA A 671 39.93 -36.26 3.83
CA ALA A 671 41.16 -36.83 3.29
C ALA A 671 42.19 -37.19 4.38
N GLU A 672 42.28 -36.41 5.46
CA GLU A 672 43.21 -36.67 6.57
C GLU A 672 42.74 -37.79 7.52
N LEU A 673 41.46 -38.14 7.45
CA LEU A 673 40.82 -39.15 8.30
C LEU A 673 40.66 -40.49 7.59
N THR A 674 40.74 -40.51 6.27
CA THR A 674 40.46 -41.70 5.44
C THR A 674 41.34 -42.89 5.84
N GLU A 675 42.65 -42.68 5.98
CA GLU A 675 43.58 -43.73 6.40
C GLU A 675 43.31 -44.21 7.84
N LEU A 676 42.97 -43.29 8.76
CA LEU A 676 42.67 -43.63 10.15
C LEU A 676 41.39 -44.48 10.26
N VAL A 677 40.33 -44.09 9.56
CA VAL A 677 39.07 -44.83 9.53
C VAL A 677 39.27 -46.21 8.89
N ALA A 678 40.07 -46.33 7.84
CA ALA A 678 40.37 -47.60 7.20
C ALA A 678 41.07 -48.62 8.13
N THR A 679 41.72 -48.16 9.22
CA THR A 679 42.32 -49.07 10.21
C THR A 679 41.31 -49.64 11.22
N GLU A 680 40.07 -49.13 11.25
CA GLU A 680 39.03 -49.50 12.20
C GLU A 680 37.75 -49.92 11.47
N PRO A 681 37.55 -51.22 11.15
CA PRO A 681 36.43 -51.69 10.32
C PRO A 681 35.02 -51.40 10.85
N LEU A 682 34.90 -51.13 12.15
CA LEU A 682 33.64 -50.79 12.82
C LEU A 682 33.40 -49.27 12.90
N VAL A 683 34.24 -48.47 12.25
CA VAL A 683 34.10 -47.01 12.17
C VAL A 683 33.95 -46.61 10.71
N GLY A 684 32.97 -45.76 10.44
CA GLY A 684 32.75 -45.10 9.17
C GLY A 684 32.74 -43.57 9.31
N VAL A 685 32.51 -42.92 8.17
CA VAL A 685 32.26 -41.48 8.11
C VAL A 685 30.76 -41.28 8.25
N GLY A 686 30.31 -40.64 9.33
CA GLY A 686 28.90 -40.37 9.55
C GLY A 686 28.42 -39.13 8.80
N ALA A 687 29.22 -38.05 8.78
CA ALA A 687 28.86 -36.82 8.07
C ALA A 687 30.10 -36.02 7.65
N VAL A 688 30.00 -35.31 6.54
CA VAL A 688 30.95 -34.29 6.08
C VAL A 688 30.18 -32.97 6.00
N ASN A 689 30.22 -32.18 7.08
CA ASN A 689 29.45 -30.93 7.22
C ASN A 689 30.18 -29.71 6.62
N GLY A 690 31.44 -29.88 6.22
CA GLY A 690 32.23 -28.84 5.55
C GLY A 690 33.72 -29.21 5.45
N PRO A 691 34.56 -28.34 4.87
CA PRO A 691 35.94 -28.65 4.52
C PRO A 691 36.83 -29.15 5.66
N ARG A 692 36.50 -28.77 6.91
CA ARG A 692 37.20 -29.21 8.13
C ARG A 692 36.25 -29.65 9.24
N ALA A 693 35.05 -30.09 8.89
CA ALA A 693 34.02 -30.49 9.83
C ALA A 693 33.49 -31.88 9.46
N THR A 694 34.20 -32.91 9.90
CA THR A 694 33.85 -34.32 9.62
C THR A 694 33.37 -34.98 10.91
N VAL A 695 32.36 -35.86 10.82
CA VAL A 695 31.88 -36.67 11.93
C VAL A 695 32.18 -38.13 11.62
N LEU A 696 32.90 -38.79 12.52
CA LEU A 696 33.11 -40.23 12.49
C LEU A 696 32.04 -40.94 13.31
N SER A 697 31.66 -42.14 12.90
CA SER A 697 30.57 -42.90 13.52
C SER A 697 30.92 -44.37 13.57
N GLY A 698 30.79 -45.01 14.73
CA GLY A 698 31.13 -46.42 14.89
C GLY A 698 31.22 -46.89 16.34
N ASP A 699 31.91 -48.01 16.55
CA ASP A 699 32.17 -48.57 17.88
C ASP A 699 32.93 -47.58 18.78
N LEU A 700 32.48 -47.42 20.04
CA LEU A 700 33.04 -46.44 20.98
C LEU A 700 34.51 -46.69 21.33
N VAL A 701 34.94 -47.95 21.36
CA VAL A 701 36.34 -48.31 21.68
C VAL A 701 37.24 -47.97 20.48
N ALA A 702 36.79 -48.30 19.27
CA ALA A 702 37.47 -47.94 18.03
C ALA A 702 37.54 -46.42 17.84
N LEU A 703 36.44 -45.69 18.09
CA LEU A 703 36.44 -44.22 18.08
C LEU A 703 37.40 -43.64 19.12
N GLY A 704 37.52 -44.25 20.30
CA GLY A 704 38.50 -43.85 21.31
C GLY A 704 39.95 -43.94 20.83
N ARG A 705 40.30 -45.02 20.10
CA ARG A 705 41.64 -45.16 19.50
C ARG A 705 41.93 -44.09 18.45
N ILE A 706 40.94 -43.75 17.62
CA ILE A 706 41.07 -42.67 16.64
C ILE A 706 41.18 -41.31 17.35
N GLU A 707 40.37 -41.05 18.37
CA GLU A 707 40.40 -39.84 19.19
C GLU A 707 41.77 -39.62 19.84
N ASP A 708 42.38 -40.66 20.40
CA ASP A 708 43.73 -40.60 21.00
C ASP A 708 44.82 -40.30 19.96
N GLN A 709 44.69 -40.84 18.75
CA GLN A 709 45.61 -40.54 17.65
C GLN A 709 45.47 -39.10 17.15
N LEU A 710 44.23 -38.63 17.00
CA LEU A 710 43.93 -37.25 16.60
C LEU A 710 44.38 -36.24 17.64
N THR A 711 44.18 -36.55 18.93
CA THR A 711 44.64 -35.72 20.05
C THR A 711 46.16 -35.58 20.05
N ARG A 712 46.90 -36.67 19.81
CA ARG A 712 48.37 -36.63 19.64
C ARG A 712 48.82 -35.79 18.44
N ARG A 713 48.00 -35.69 17.39
CA ARG A 713 48.21 -34.83 16.22
C ARG A 713 47.74 -33.39 16.43
N GLY A 714 47.23 -33.03 17.62
CA GLY A 714 46.71 -31.69 17.93
C GLY A 714 45.38 -31.36 17.23
N VAL A 715 44.66 -32.36 16.71
CA VAL A 715 43.35 -32.17 16.07
C VAL A 715 42.26 -32.14 17.14
N ARG A 716 41.40 -31.11 17.09
CA ARG A 716 40.27 -30.98 18.01
C ARG A 716 39.17 -31.99 17.67
N THR A 717 38.71 -32.72 18.68
CA THR A 717 37.59 -33.66 18.61
C THR A 717 36.53 -33.32 19.65
N ARG A 718 35.30 -33.78 19.44
CA ARG A 718 34.19 -33.71 20.41
C ARG A 718 33.26 -34.90 20.21
N ARG A 719 33.04 -35.70 21.27
CA ARG A 719 32.01 -36.75 21.25
C ARG A 719 30.62 -36.15 21.17
N LEU A 720 29.75 -36.74 20.36
CA LEU A 720 28.35 -36.32 20.22
C LEU A 720 27.48 -37.12 21.18
N GLU A 721 26.50 -36.46 21.78
CA GLU A 721 25.50 -37.09 22.64
C GLU A 721 24.43 -37.77 21.76
N VAL A 722 24.72 -39.00 21.37
CA VAL A 722 23.85 -39.86 20.58
C VAL A 722 23.77 -41.24 21.20
N SER A 723 22.67 -41.94 20.99
CA SER A 723 22.47 -43.30 21.52
C SER A 723 23.19 -44.38 20.70
N HIS A 724 23.40 -44.13 19.41
CA HIS A 724 23.94 -45.10 18.46
C HIS A 724 24.87 -44.44 17.43
N ALA A 725 25.63 -45.26 16.72
CA ALA A 725 26.52 -44.86 15.64
C ALA A 725 25.79 -44.73 14.28
N PHE A 726 24.98 -43.70 14.09
CA PHE A 726 24.26 -43.48 12.83
C PHE A 726 25.20 -43.32 11.62
N HIS A 727 24.80 -43.77 10.43
CA HIS A 727 25.63 -43.66 9.21
C HIS A 727 26.98 -44.38 9.36
N SER A 728 26.95 -45.62 9.85
CA SER A 728 28.14 -46.45 10.08
C SER A 728 27.84 -47.92 9.78
N PRO A 729 28.88 -48.78 9.70
CA PRO A 729 28.70 -50.23 9.56
C PRO A 729 27.85 -50.87 10.67
N LEU A 730 27.72 -50.21 11.84
CA LEU A 730 26.85 -50.72 12.91
C LEU A 730 25.35 -50.62 12.59
N MET A 731 24.97 -49.95 11.50
CA MET A 731 23.58 -49.92 11.01
C MET A 731 23.22 -51.15 10.17
N ASP A 732 24.18 -51.92 9.66
CA ASP A 732 23.97 -53.08 8.78
C ASP A 732 22.88 -54.07 9.27
N PRO A 733 22.79 -54.42 10.57
CA PRO A 733 21.82 -55.41 11.03
C PRO A 733 20.34 -55.03 10.85
N MET A 734 20.05 -53.73 10.66
CA MET A 734 18.68 -53.27 10.43
C MET A 734 18.31 -53.13 8.95
N LEU A 735 19.29 -53.09 8.03
CA LEU A 735 19.07 -52.66 6.65
C LEU A 735 18.08 -53.54 5.90
N ASP A 736 18.16 -54.88 6.01
CA ASP A 736 17.24 -55.79 5.33
C ASP A 736 15.78 -55.57 5.73
N ARG A 737 15.53 -55.36 7.02
CA ARG A 737 14.17 -55.13 7.54
C ARG A 737 13.62 -53.77 7.11
N PHE A 738 14.49 -52.77 7.04
CA PHE A 738 14.09 -51.44 6.58
C PHE A 738 13.88 -51.41 5.07
N ALA A 739 14.74 -52.07 4.29
CA ALA A 739 14.62 -52.17 2.84
C ALA A 739 13.31 -52.84 2.43
N ALA A 740 12.93 -53.94 3.09
CA ALA A 740 11.65 -54.60 2.84
C ALA A 740 10.45 -53.65 3.06
N LEU A 741 10.49 -52.85 4.13
CA LEU A 741 9.44 -51.86 4.40
C LEU A 741 9.46 -50.71 3.39
N ALA A 742 10.65 -50.21 3.04
CA ALA A 742 10.80 -49.13 2.07
C ALA A 742 10.31 -49.55 0.68
N ASP A 743 10.48 -50.83 0.31
CA ASP A 743 9.98 -51.41 -0.94
C ASP A 743 8.44 -51.48 -0.97
N GLU A 744 7.81 -51.84 0.16
CA GLU A 744 6.34 -51.79 0.29
C GLU A 744 5.78 -50.37 0.16
N ILE A 745 6.48 -49.39 0.72
CA ILE A 745 6.07 -47.98 0.69
C ILE A 745 6.30 -47.38 -0.70
N GLY A 746 7.39 -47.77 -1.36
CA GLY A 746 7.84 -47.21 -2.62
C GLY A 746 8.54 -45.86 -2.45
N GLY A 747 8.59 -45.12 -3.54
CA GLY A 747 9.19 -43.79 -3.62
C GLY A 747 9.10 -43.25 -5.04
N GLY A 748 9.50 -42.00 -5.22
CA GLY A 748 9.34 -41.30 -6.49
C GLY A 748 10.49 -40.36 -6.78
N VAL A 749 10.44 -39.79 -7.98
CA VAL A 749 11.32 -38.68 -8.36
C VAL A 749 10.80 -37.41 -7.70
N PRO A 750 11.64 -36.64 -6.98
CA PRO A 750 11.27 -35.37 -6.39
C PRO A 750 10.67 -34.41 -7.43
N LYS A 751 9.51 -33.80 -7.13
CA LYS A 751 8.90 -32.76 -7.96
C LYS A 751 9.48 -31.37 -7.72
N LEU A 752 10.17 -31.20 -6.61
CA LEU A 752 10.94 -30.00 -6.26
C LEU A 752 12.44 -30.32 -6.25
N PRO A 753 13.32 -29.34 -6.55
CA PRO A 753 14.76 -29.52 -6.47
C PRO A 753 15.24 -29.93 -5.06
N VAL A 754 15.68 -31.17 -4.92
CA VAL A 754 16.25 -31.72 -3.67
C VAL A 754 17.77 -31.91 -3.83
N TYR A 755 18.54 -31.22 -2.97
CA TYR A 755 19.97 -31.44 -2.82
C TYR A 755 20.21 -32.56 -1.84
N SER A 756 20.47 -33.76 -2.38
CA SER A 756 20.70 -34.97 -1.59
C SER A 756 22.03 -34.89 -0.85
N THR A 757 21.99 -35.19 0.43
CA THR A 757 23.18 -35.37 1.27
C THR A 757 23.78 -36.77 1.13
N VAL A 758 23.10 -37.73 0.51
CA VAL A 758 23.70 -39.01 0.11
C VAL A 758 24.63 -38.81 -1.10
N ARG A 759 24.23 -37.94 -2.04
CA ARG A 759 24.97 -37.68 -3.29
C ARG A 759 25.90 -36.47 -3.20
N GLY A 760 25.67 -35.54 -2.28
CA GLY A 760 26.38 -34.26 -2.19
C GLY A 760 26.02 -33.26 -3.31
N ARG A 761 24.88 -33.46 -3.99
CA ARG A 761 24.45 -32.68 -5.16
C ARG A 761 22.93 -32.72 -5.35
N LEU A 762 22.44 -31.92 -6.30
CA LEU A 762 21.06 -31.99 -6.79
C LEU A 762 20.74 -33.39 -7.35
N LEU A 763 19.54 -33.89 -7.06
CA LEU A 763 18.98 -35.10 -7.69
C LEU A 763 18.37 -34.76 -9.06
N GLU A 764 19.02 -35.21 -10.14
CA GLU A 764 18.55 -35.02 -11.52
C GLU A 764 17.73 -36.24 -11.97
N ALA A 765 16.42 -36.19 -11.74
CA ALA A 765 15.47 -37.27 -12.08
C ALA A 765 15.77 -38.64 -11.43
N GLU A 766 16.63 -38.69 -10.42
CA GLU A 766 16.90 -39.89 -9.61
C GLU A 766 15.75 -40.12 -8.62
N PRO A 767 15.15 -41.32 -8.56
CA PRO A 767 14.09 -41.61 -7.60
C PRO A 767 14.65 -41.77 -6.19
N MET A 768 13.95 -41.24 -5.20
CA MET A 768 14.18 -41.51 -3.77
C MET A 768 13.37 -42.74 -3.36
N ASP A 769 13.74 -43.90 -3.91
CA ASP A 769 13.08 -45.19 -3.71
C ASP A 769 13.68 -46.01 -2.54
N ALA A 770 13.23 -47.26 -2.37
CA ALA A 770 13.73 -48.13 -1.31
C ALA A 770 15.26 -48.28 -1.29
N LYS A 771 15.89 -48.30 -2.47
CA LYS A 771 17.35 -48.38 -2.59
C LYS A 771 17.99 -47.10 -2.08
N TYR A 772 17.47 -45.94 -2.47
CA TYR A 772 17.95 -44.64 -1.97
C TYR A 772 17.85 -44.56 -0.45
N TRP A 773 16.69 -44.89 0.14
CA TRP A 773 16.49 -44.76 1.59
C TRP A 773 17.29 -45.77 2.42
N THR A 774 17.52 -46.98 1.88
CA THR A 774 18.39 -47.97 2.52
C THR A 774 19.84 -47.50 2.48
N GLU A 775 20.30 -46.97 1.34
CA GLU A 775 21.63 -46.39 1.19
C GLU A 775 21.82 -45.18 2.13
N HIS A 776 20.81 -44.30 2.22
CA HIS A 776 20.80 -43.12 3.08
C HIS A 776 21.05 -43.44 4.57
N ILE A 777 20.78 -44.67 5.05
CA ILE A 777 21.03 -45.07 6.44
C ILE A 777 22.50 -45.37 6.72
N GLY A 778 23.22 -45.95 5.74
CA GLY A 778 24.60 -46.38 5.89
C GLY A 778 25.63 -45.42 5.29
N ALA A 779 25.23 -44.62 4.30
CA ALA A 779 26.11 -43.68 3.60
C ALA A 779 26.44 -42.44 4.45
N PRO A 780 27.62 -41.81 4.25
CA PRO A 780 27.96 -40.55 4.90
C PRO A 780 27.01 -39.42 4.47
N VAL A 781 26.62 -38.56 5.41
CA VAL A 781 25.87 -37.33 5.12
C VAL A 781 26.82 -36.26 4.55
N LEU A 782 26.83 -36.08 3.23
CA LEU A 782 27.65 -35.11 2.48
C LEU A 782 27.02 -33.69 2.49
N PHE A 783 26.65 -33.20 3.68
CA PHE A 783 25.99 -31.89 3.84
C PHE A 783 26.82 -30.73 3.28
N GLY A 784 28.14 -30.72 3.51
CA GLY A 784 29.02 -29.65 3.06
C GLY A 784 29.00 -29.47 1.54
N ASP A 785 29.03 -30.57 0.81
CA ASP A 785 28.99 -30.56 -0.66
C ASP A 785 27.61 -30.16 -1.16
N ALA A 786 26.54 -30.79 -0.65
CA ALA A 786 25.16 -30.48 -1.02
C ALA A 786 24.81 -29.00 -0.77
N MET A 787 25.18 -28.47 0.40
CA MET A 787 24.93 -27.08 0.77
C MET A 787 25.75 -26.11 -0.10
N THR A 788 26.99 -26.44 -0.43
CA THR A 788 27.81 -25.62 -1.34
C THR A 788 27.15 -25.53 -2.71
N ARG A 789 26.70 -26.66 -3.27
CA ARG A 789 25.97 -26.69 -4.56
C ARG A 789 24.63 -25.96 -4.51
N LEU A 790 23.94 -26.00 -3.36
CA LEU A 790 22.71 -25.24 -3.15
C LEU A 790 22.99 -23.74 -3.14
N LEU A 791 24.07 -23.29 -2.48
CA LEU A 791 24.48 -21.87 -2.49
C LEU A 791 24.90 -21.40 -3.89
N GLU A 792 25.55 -22.26 -4.68
CA GLU A 792 25.88 -21.98 -6.08
C GLU A 792 24.65 -21.78 -6.97
N ALA A 793 23.49 -22.33 -6.61
CA ALA A 793 22.23 -22.10 -7.32
C ALA A 793 21.61 -20.72 -7.07
N GLY A 794 22.17 -19.93 -6.13
CA GLY A 794 21.80 -18.54 -5.88
C GLY A 794 20.47 -18.31 -5.15
N PRO A 795 20.12 -19.07 -4.08
CA PRO A 795 18.92 -18.77 -3.30
C PRO A 795 19.07 -17.40 -2.63
N THR A 796 17.98 -16.64 -2.61
CA THR A 796 17.91 -15.36 -1.88
C THR A 796 17.67 -15.55 -0.38
N HIS A 797 17.04 -16.66 0.02
CA HIS A 797 16.65 -16.97 1.39
C HIS A 797 17.02 -18.42 1.75
N LEU A 798 17.63 -18.61 2.92
CA LEU A 798 17.77 -19.90 3.59
C LEU A 798 16.82 -19.89 4.79
N VAL A 799 15.82 -20.75 4.79
CA VAL A 799 14.88 -20.87 5.90
C VAL A 799 15.12 -22.22 6.57
N GLU A 800 15.59 -22.17 7.81
CA GLU A 800 15.90 -23.38 8.57
C GLU A 800 14.65 -23.92 9.26
N VAL A 801 14.31 -25.16 8.93
CA VAL A 801 13.13 -25.88 9.38
C VAL A 801 13.57 -26.94 10.39
N GLY A 802 13.22 -26.71 11.64
CA GLY A 802 13.52 -27.60 12.76
C GLY A 802 13.32 -26.90 14.09
N PRO A 803 13.48 -27.62 15.21
CA PRO A 803 13.24 -27.07 16.55
C PRO A 803 14.35 -26.12 17.05
N ARG A 804 15.52 -26.12 16.40
CA ARG A 804 16.69 -25.31 16.77
C ARG A 804 17.54 -24.98 15.53
N PRO A 805 18.08 -23.74 15.40
CA PRO A 805 18.91 -23.36 14.26
C PRO A 805 20.35 -23.88 14.39
N VAL A 806 20.65 -24.98 13.71
CA VAL A 806 21.96 -25.65 13.64
C VAL A 806 22.59 -25.48 12.25
N LEU A 807 21.83 -25.68 11.18
CA LEU A 807 22.26 -25.68 9.79
C LEU A 807 22.62 -24.28 9.29
N SER A 808 21.94 -23.24 9.74
CA SER A 808 22.26 -21.84 9.39
C SER A 808 23.68 -21.47 9.85
N GLY A 809 24.14 -22.01 10.97
CA GLY A 809 25.52 -21.88 11.44
C GLY A 809 26.51 -22.56 10.49
N MET A 810 26.19 -23.77 10.03
CA MET A 810 27.04 -24.53 9.10
C MET A 810 27.08 -23.87 7.72
N ALA A 811 25.92 -23.48 7.18
CA ALA A 811 25.77 -22.75 5.93
C ALA A 811 26.62 -21.46 5.89
N ARG A 812 26.64 -20.69 6.98
CA ARG A 812 27.49 -19.49 7.08
C ARG A 812 28.98 -19.79 6.93
N SER A 813 29.45 -20.94 7.40
CA SER A 813 30.87 -21.31 7.27
C SER A 813 31.26 -21.81 5.87
N LEU A 814 30.27 -22.17 5.05
CA LEU A 814 30.42 -22.62 3.66
C LEU A 814 30.23 -21.48 2.64
N ARG A 815 29.72 -20.32 3.05
CA ARG A 815 29.49 -19.19 2.16
C ARG A 815 30.81 -18.66 1.59
N SER A 816 30.88 -18.61 0.26
CA SER A 816 31.87 -17.79 -0.46
C SER A 816 31.43 -16.31 -0.46
N ALA A 817 32.30 -15.42 -0.96
CA ALA A 817 31.94 -14.01 -1.16
C ALA A 817 30.67 -13.82 -2.03
N ALA A 818 30.42 -14.72 -2.99
CA ALA A 818 29.23 -14.71 -3.84
C ALA A 818 27.93 -15.06 -3.09
N GLY A 819 28.00 -15.75 -1.94
CA GLY A 819 26.85 -16.10 -1.10
C GLY A 819 26.61 -15.14 0.07
N ALA A 820 27.36 -14.02 0.15
CA ALA A 820 27.32 -13.10 1.30
C ALA A 820 25.97 -12.38 1.49
N GLY A 821 25.19 -12.20 0.41
CA GLY A 821 23.91 -11.46 0.42
C GLY A 821 22.66 -12.29 0.72
N VAL A 822 22.78 -13.59 1.02
CA VAL A 822 21.62 -14.47 1.23
C VAL A 822 21.04 -14.27 2.64
N HIS A 823 19.72 -14.07 2.76
CA HIS A 823 19.03 -13.93 4.05
C HIS A 823 18.88 -15.30 4.72
N ALA A 824 19.13 -15.40 6.03
CA ALA A 824 18.98 -16.66 6.78
C ALA A 824 17.97 -16.46 7.91
N VAL A 825 16.86 -17.20 7.86
CA VAL A 825 15.72 -17.05 8.79
C VAL A 825 15.46 -18.38 9.48
N ALA A 826 15.23 -18.35 10.80
CA ALA A 826 14.87 -19.52 11.58
C ALA A 826 13.51 -19.27 12.27
N PRO A 827 12.39 -19.80 11.74
CA PRO A 827 11.05 -19.61 12.29
C PRO A 827 10.89 -20.12 13.73
N VAL A 828 11.75 -21.05 14.14
CA VAL A 828 11.85 -21.57 15.51
C VAL A 828 13.28 -21.35 16.00
N SER A 829 13.49 -20.33 16.82
CA SER A 829 14.81 -19.83 17.20
C SER A 829 15.27 -20.23 18.60
N GLY A 830 14.88 -21.41 19.10
CA GLY A 830 15.28 -21.93 20.42
C GLY A 830 14.11 -22.37 21.30
N GLU A 831 14.40 -22.61 22.58
CA GLU A 831 13.45 -23.25 23.53
C GLU A 831 12.25 -22.36 23.89
N ASP A 832 12.43 -21.04 23.83
CA ASP A 832 11.37 -20.05 24.05
C ASP A 832 10.56 -19.72 22.79
N ALA A 833 10.83 -20.40 21.67
CA ALA A 833 10.12 -20.14 20.41
C ALA A 833 8.61 -20.35 20.57
N ASP A 834 7.88 -19.31 20.23
CA ASP A 834 6.44 -19.23 20.39
C ASP A 834 5.80 -18.51 19.19
N GLY A 835 4.52 -18.17 19.32
CA GLY A 835 3.80 -17.56 18.22
C GLY A 835 4.36 -16.20 17.79
N ARG A 836 4.93 -15.44 18.72
CA ARG A 836 5.53 -14.14 18.44
C ARG A 836 6.84 -14.31 17.67
N THR A 837 7.70 -15.26 18.05
CA THR A 837 8.95 -15.50 17.31
C THR A 837 8.68 -15.98 15.89
N PHE A 838 7.62 -16.77 15.70
CA PHE A 838 7.21 -17.21 14.36
C PHE A 838 6.64 -16.04 13.52
N ALA A 839 5.87 -15.14 14.15
CA ALA A 839 5.42 -13.89 13.51
C ALA A 839 6.59 -12.94 13.15
N GLU A 840 7.63 -12.86 13.98
CA GLU A 840 8.86 -12.12 13.69
C GLU A 840 9.59 -12.70 12.48
N ALA A 841 9.70 -14.03 12.37
CA ALA A 841 10.28 -14.67 11.19
C ALA A 841 9.49 -14.34 9.91
N LEU A 842 8.16 -14.31 9.97
CA LEU A 842 7.34 -13.89 8.84
C LEU A 842 7.54 -12.40 8.50
N ALA A 843 7.67 -11.54 9.51
CA ALA A 843 7.98 -10.12 9.33
C ALA A 843 9.37 -9.95 8.67
N GLU A 844 10.36 -10.74 9.06
CA GLU A 844 11.70 -10.75 8.46
C GLU A 844 11.65 -11.13 6.98
N LEU A 845 10.95 -12.21 6.66
CA LEU A 845 10.76 -12.66 5.27
C LEU A 845 10.09 -11.57 4.42
N PHE A 846 9.09 -10.86 4.96
CA PHE A 846 8.46 -9.75 4.26
C PHE A 846 9.43 -8.58 4.01
N ARG A 847 10.19 -8.19 5.04
CA ARG A 847 11.20 -7.12 4.93
C ARG A 847 12.25 -7.46 3.88
N SER A 848 12.66 -8.73 3.77
CA SER A 848 13.64 -9.19 2.79
C SER A 848 13.08 -9.48 1.39
N GLY A 849 11.80 -9.17 1.13
CA GLY A 849 11.22 -9.13 -0.22
C GLY A 849 10.23 -10.26 -0.56
N LEU A 850 9.91 -11.16 0.37
CA LEU A 850 8.80 -12.10 0.18
C LEU A 850 7.45 -11.40 0.38
N ASP A 851 6.41 -11.90 -0.28
CA ASP A 851 5.02 -11.42 -0.14
C ASP A 851 4.15 -12.53 0.45
N PRO A 852 3.99 -12.59 1.78
CA PRO A 852 3.19 -13.61 2.43
C PRO A 852 1.71 -13.60 2.02
N HIS A 853 1.07 -14.76 2.08
CA HIS A 853 -0.37 -14.90 1.99
C HIS A 853 -1.02 -14.43 3.31
N TRP A 854 -1.19 -13.11 3.43
CA TRP A 854 -1.65 -12.51 4.68
C TRP A 854 -3.01 -13.02 5.16
N ASP A 855 -3.93 -13.39 4.26
CA ASP A 855 -5.22 -13.95 4.67
C ASP A 855 -5.03 -15.28 5.45
N ALA A 856 -4.01 -16.08 5.14
CA ALA A 856 -3.72 -17.34 5.83
C ALA A 856 -3.19 -17.15 7.26
N VAL A 857 -2.62 -15.97 7.58
CA VAL A 857 -2.15 -15.64 8.93
C VAL A 857 -3.32 -15.53 9.90
N TYR A 858 -4.45 -14.95 9.47
CA TYR A 858 -5.53 -14.55 10.37
C TYR A 858 -6.75 -15.47 10.26
N PRO A 859 -7.35 -15.88 11.38
CA PRO A 859 -8.64 -16.57 11.40
C PRO A 859 -9.73 -15.75 10.72
N GLN A 860 -10.76 -16.40 10.18
CA GLN A 860 -11.83 -15.72 9.44
C GLN A 860 -12.52 -14.62 10.27
N GLU A 861 -12.63 -14.82 11.58
CA GLU A 861 -13.23 -13.87 12.52
C GLU A 861 -12.41 -12.59 12.68
N GLU A 862 -11.10 -12.65 12.45
CA GLU A 862 -10.18 -11.50 12.51
C GLU A 862 -10.02 -10.78 11.17
N ARG A 863 -10.48 -11.37 10.06
CA ARG A 863 -10.46 -10.78 8.71
C ARG A 863 -11.54 -9.70 8.55
N GLN A 864 -11.50 -8.70 9.43
CA GLN A 864 -12.45 -7.60 9.47
C GLN A 864 -11.76 -6.32 9.01
N PRO A 865 -12.07 -5.80 7.81
CA PRO A 865 -11.54 -4.52 7.34
C PRO A 865 -11.68 -3.39 8.36
N GLN A 866 -10.54 -2.80 8.71
CA GLN A 866 -10.39 -1.61 9.53
C GLN A 866 -9.89 -0.47 8.65
N ARG A 867 -10.46 0.73 8.83
CA ARG A 867 -9.89 1.95 8.23
C ARG A 867 -8.54 2.24 8.87
N LEU A 868 -7.52 2.48 8.06
CA LEU A 868 -6.19 2.89 8.49
C LEU A 868 -6.03 4.39 8.26
N ALA A 869 -5.01 5.00 8.87
CA ALA A 869 -4.71 6.38 8.52
C ALA A 869 -4.28 6.44 7.03
N PRO A 870 -4.77 7.41 6.24
CA PRO A 870 -4.33 7.59 4.86
C PRO A 870 -2.83 7.91 4.78
N TYR A 871 -2.25 7.71 3.60
CA TYR A 871 -0.84 8.01 3.35
C TYR A 871 -0.51 9.49 3.60
N ALA A 872 0.62 9.72 4.28
CA ALA A 872 1.14 11.04 4.61
C ALA A 872 2.20 11.49 3.58
N PHE A 873 1.74 12.22 2.56
CA PHE A 873 2.58 12.80 1.52
C PHE A 873 3.56 13.84 2.06
N SER A 874 4.74 13.92 1.43
CA SER A 874 5.71 14.99 1.65
C SER A 874 5.15 16.33 1.20
N ASP A 875 5.39 17.37 2.01
CA ASP A 875 5.14 18.76 1.66
C ASP A 875 6.45 19.57 1.51
N ALA A 876 7.59 18.87 1.46
CA ALA A 876 8.91 19.44 1.31
C ALA A 876 9.10 20.15 -0.04
N HIS A 877 8.58 19.55 -1.12
CA HIS A 877 8.59 20.14 -2.45
C HIS A 877 7.36 21.02 -2.67
N ARG A 878 7.62 22.24 -3.16
CA ARG A 878 6.62 23.27 -3.40
C ARG A 878 6.73 23.73 -4.84
N PHE A 879 5.68 23.51 -5.62
CA PHE A 879 5.64 23.84 -7.04
C PHE A 879 4.60 24.94 -7.28
N TRP A 880 5.08 26.15 -7.61
CA TRP A 880 4.23 27.32 -7.79
C TRP A 880 4.75 28.27 -8.87
N THR A 881 3.90 29.20 -9.30
CA THR A 881 4.29 30.25 -10.25
C THR A 881 5.12 31.32 -9.56
N ARG A 882 6.21 31.74 -10.20
CA ARG A 882 7.09 32.81 -9.71
C ARG A 882 6.59 34.21 -10.07
N THR A 883 5.68 34.32 -11.04
CA THR A 883 5.20 35.61 -11.55
C THR A 883 3.86 35.95 -10.91
N ALA A 884 3.85 36.99 -10.07
CA ALA A 884 2.59 37.50 -9.51
C ALA A 884 1.71 38.07 -10.64
N VAL A 885 0.41 37.75 -10.61
CA VAL A 885 -0.58 38.34 -11.51
C VAL A 885 -0.64 39.85 -11.26
N ARG A 886 -0.32 40.65 -12.27
CA ARG A 886 -0.38 42.13 -12.23
C ARG A 886 -1.49 42.64 -13.15
N ALA A 887 -2.07 43.79 -12.81
CA ALA A 887 -3.04 44.46 -13.67
C ALA A 887 -2.37 44.88 -14.99
N ALA A 888 -2.88 44.39 -16.11
CA ALA A 888 -2.53 44.87 -17.45
C ALA A 888 -3.54 45.95 -17.90
N PRO A 889 -3.15 46.90 -18.77
CA PRO A 889 -4.10 47.86 -19.34
C PRO A 889 -5.19 47.13 -20.15
N ALA A 890 -6.43 47.63 -20.04
CA ALA A 890 -7.60 47.04 -20.70
C ALA A 890 -7.41 47.00 -22.23
N ALA A 891 -7.66 45.83 -22.83
CA ALA A 891 -7.79 45.70 -24.27
C ALA A 891 -9.19 46.15 -24.70
N ASP A 892 -9.29 47.00 -25.72
CA ASP A 892 -10.55 47.51 -26.25
C ASP A 892 -11.26 46.40 -27.06
N LEU A 893 -12.29 45.79 -26.46
CA LEU A 893 -13.17 44.83 -27.14
C LEU A 893 -14.22 45.59 -27.97
N SER A 894 -13.77 46.28 -29.01
CA SER A 894 -14.69 46.83 -30.02
C SER A 894 -15.28 45.69 -30.85
N VAL A 895 -16.59 45.77 -31.15
CA VAL A 895 -17.26 44.86 -32.09
C VAL A 895 -16.63 45.09 -33.46
N VAL A 896 -15.80 44.16 -33.93
CA VAL A 896 -15.10 44.26 -35.21
C VAL A 896 -16.13 44.32 -36.35
N PRO A 897 -16.24 45.43 -37.10
CA PRO A 897 -16.93 45.43 -38.38
C PRO A 897 -16.07 44.71 -39.42
N ASP A 898 -16.72 44.08 -40.38
CA ASP A 898 -16.11 43.17 -41.37
C ASP A 898 -14.98 43.82 -42.23
N ARG A 899 -13.90 43.04 -42.39
CA ARG A 899 -12.79 43.07 -43.39
C ARG A 899 -11.47 43.81 -43.17
N ALA A 900 -10.41 42.98 -43.17
CA ALA A 900 -9.16 42.97 -43.95
C ALA A 900 -8.36 44.28 -44.16
N ASP A 901 -7.12 44.33 -43.65
CA ASP A 901 -5.92 44.21 -44.48
C ASP A 901 -4.65 43.96 -43.62
N THR A 902 -3.64 43.44 -44.31
CA THR A 902 -2.32 42.95 -43.94
C THR A 902 -1.32 44.02 -43.51
N GLY A 903 -0.42 43.66 -42.58
CA GLY A 903 0.74 44.47 -42.20
C GLY A 903 1.79 43.66 -41.42
N SER A 904 3.00 43.57 -41.99
CA SER A 904 4.14 42.72 -41.61
C SER A 904 4.78 43.01 -40.24
N PRO A 905 5.53 42.04 -39.64
CA PRO A 905 6.12 42.16 -38.31
C PRO A 905 7.58 42.68 -38.32
N HIS A 906 7.96 43.43 -37.28
CA HIS A 906 9.35 43.78 -36.94
C HIS A 906 9.81 43.06 -35.66
N PRO A 907 11.14 42.89 -35.44
CA PRO A 907 11.70 41.81 -34.62
C PRO A 907 11.80 42.13 -33.13
N ARG A 908 11.77 41.07 -32.31
CA ARG A 908 11.96 41.06 -30.86
C ARG A 908 13.44 41.05 -30.48
N GLU A 909 13.79 41.81 -29.46
CA GLU A 909 15.01 41.61 -28.66
C GLU A 909 14.76 40.55 -27.57
N GLN A 910 15.76 39.68 -27.36
CA GLN A 910 15.82 38.69 -26.28
C GLN A 910 16.29 39.32 -24.96
N PRO A 911 15.76 38.89 -23.80
CA PRO A 911 16.50 38.92 -22.56
C PRO A 911 16.96 37.52 -22.13
N ALA A 912 18.14 37.50 -21.53
CA ALA A 912 18.92 36.33 -21.13
C ALA A 912 18.29 35.50 -20.00
N ALA A 913 18.52 34.18 -20.08
CA ALA A 913 18.21 33.18 -19.06
C ALA A 913 18.99 33.42 -17.77
N HIS A 914 18.30 33.49 -16.61
CA HIS A 914 18.93 33.44 -15.29
C HIS A 914 18.01 32.79 -14.24
N GLY A 915 18.49 31.69 -13.64
CA GLY A 915 18.75 31.66 -12.20
C GLY A 915 17.76 30.96 -11.26
N ALA A 916 18.06 29.69 -10.96
CA ALA A 916 18.05 29.00 -9.66
C ALA A 916 16.80 28.98 -8.76
N VAL A 917 16.46 27.77 -8.29
CA VAL A 917 15.57 27.47 -7.16
C VAL A 917 16.47 27.24 -5.93
N LEU A 918 16.12 27.86 -4.80
CA LEU A 918 16.77 27.63 -3.51
C LEU A 918 16.01 26.52 -2.78
N THR A 919 16.66 25.36 -2.62
CA THR A 919 16.28 24.29 -1.68
C THR A 919 17.43 24.11 -0.69
N ALA A 920 17.10 23.87 0.58
CA ALA A 920 18.08 23.67 1.66
C ALA A 920 17.75 22.40 2.47
N VAL A 921 18.71 21.44 2.45
CA VAL A 921 19.31 20.66 3.58
C VAL A 921 18.38 19.66 4.31
N LEU A 922 18.60 18.33 4.51
CA LEU A 922 19.72 17.33 4.45
C LEU A 922 19.09 15.89 4.59
N PRO A 923 19.79 14.71 4.48
CA PRO A 923 21.23 14.47 4.58
C PRO A 923 21.94 13.77 3.40
N THR A 924 23.26 13.86 3.50
CA THR A 924 24.35 13.58 2.56
C THR A 924 24.41 12.18 1.93
N ALA A 925 24.42 12.11 0.60
CA ALA A 925 25.07 11.02 -0.14
C ALA A 925 26.55 11.37 -0.31
N ALA A 926 27.43 10.48 0.18
CA ALA A 926 28.86 10.62 0.10
C ALA A 926 29.36 10.62 -1.37
N GLU A 927 30.41 11.40 -1.61
CA GLU A 927 31.10 11.63 -2.88
C GLU A 927 31.37 10.34 -3.67
N ASP A 928 30.80 10.24 -4.87
CA ASP A 928 31.22 9.27 -5.87
C ASP A 928 32.47 9.82 -6.60
N ALA A 929 33.63 9.71 -5.96
CA ALA A 929 34.92 10.26 -6.41
C ALA A 929 35.49 9.58 -7.68
N SER A 930 34.66 8.91 -8.49
CA SER A 930 35.07 8.06 -9.62
C SER A 930 34.46 8.42 -11.00
N ALA A 931 33.60 9.44 -11.10
CA ALA A 931 32.85 9.71 -12.33
C ALA A 931 33.72 10.21 -13.50
N THR A 932 33.72 9.48 -14.62
CA THR A 932 34.34 9.88 -15.90
C THR A 932 33.68 11.16 -16.47
N PRO A 933 34.33 11.88 -17.40
CA PRO A 933 33.70 13.03 -18.07
C PRO A 933 32.34 12.71 -18.71
N VAL A 934 32.18 11.50 -19.27
CA VAL A 934 30.91 11.01 -19.83
C VAL A 934 29.87 10.85 -18.72
N ALA A 935 30.22 10.21 -17.60
CA ALA A 935 29.29 10.03 -16.49
C ALA A 935 28.82 11.38 -15.90
N ARG A 936 29.71 12.37 -15.82
CA ARG A 936 29.35 13.73 -15.39
C ARG A 936 28.38 14.40 -16.37
N ALA A 937 28.67 14.34 -17.67
CA ALA A 937 27.80 14.91 -18.69
C ALA A 937 26.40 14.27 -18.70
N VAL A 938 26.31 12.96 -18.44
CA VAL A 938 25.05 12.24 -18.28
C VAL A 938 24.28 12.71 -17.06
N ILE A 939 24.91 12.78 -15.90
CA ILE A 939 24.28 13.27 -14.66
C ILE A 939 23.76 14.70 -14.85
N GLU A 940 24.54 15.59 -15.44
CA GLU A 940 24.13 16.97 -15.71
C GLU A 940 22.96 17.06 -16.71
N ALA A 941 22.97 16.26 -17.77
CA ALA A 941 21.90 16.25 -18.76
C ALA A 941 20.59 15.69 -18.16
N VAL A 942 20.68 14.63 -17.36
CA VAL A 942 19.53 14.05 -16.63
C VAL A 942 18.99 15.08 -15.63
N ALA A 943 19.86 15.71 -14.84
CA ALA A 943 19.45 16.73 -13.89
C ALA A 943 18.73 17.89 -14.58
N GLU A 944 19.27 18.39 -15.69
CA GLU A 944 18.65 19.47 -16.48
C GLU A 944 17.28 19.08 -17.07
N VAL A 945 17.17 17.89 -17.67
CA VAL A 945 15.93 17.45 -18.31
C VAL A 945 14.82 17.23 -17.28
N GLY A 946 15.14 16.57 -16.15
CA GLY A 946 14.18 16.30 -15.08
C GLY A 946 13.92 17.50 -14.15
N GLY A 947 14.77 18.53 -14.19
CA GLY A 947 14.70 19.68 -13.29
C GLY A 947 15.22 19.39 -11.87
N TYR A 948 16.12 18.41 -11.74
CA TYR A 948 16.80 18.07 -10.48
C TYR A 948 18.05 18.94 -10.29
N ALA A 949 18.48 19.11 -9.04
CA ALA A 949 19.84 19.51 -8.75
C ALA A 949 20.81 18.35 -9.07
N THR A 950 22.04 18.67 -9.48
CA THR A 950 23.01 17.65 -9.92
C THR A 950 23.41 16.68 -8.81
N ASP A 951 23.33 17.10 -7.55
CA ASP A 951 23.58 16.28 -6.36
C ASP A 951 22.41 15.39 -5.96
N GLU A 952 21.22 15.59 -6.55
CA GLU A 952 20.05 14.71 -6.40
C GLU A 952 20.06 13.52 -7.38
N VAL A 953 20.93 13.57 -8.40
CA VAL A 953 21.03 12.53 -9.42
C VAL A 953 22.28 11.68 -9.18
N SER A 954 22.07 10.40 -8.89
CA SER A 954 23.16 9.44 -8.69
C SER A 954 23.24 8.46 -9.86
N ARG A 955 24.39 7.77 -10.00
CA ARG A 955 24.51 6.65 -10.96
C ARG A 955 23.53 5.51 -10.67
N GLN A 956 23.08 5.35 -9.43
CA GLN A 956 22.14 4.31 -9.03
C GLN A 956 20.67 4.69 -9.30
N SER A 957 20.40 5.97 -9.60
CA SER A 957 19.05 6.46 -9.81
C SER A 957 18.43 5.80 -11.05
N LEU A 958 17.24 5.22 -10.88
CA LEU A 958 16.48 4.62 -11.96
C LEU A 958 15.74 5.72 -12.74
N LEU A 959 15.97 5.82 -14.04
CA LEU A 959 15.43 6.92 -14.86
C LEU A 959 13.90 6.98 -14.81
N TYR A 960 13.26 5.82 -14.96
CA TYR A 960 11.81 5.72 -14.95
C TYR A 960 11.24 5.70 -13.54
N GLU A 961 11.80 4.86 -12.64
CA GLU A 961 11.20 4.58 -11.33
C GLU A 961 11.50 5.65 -10.27
N ASP A 962 12.71 6.22 -10.28
CA ASP A 962 13.12 7.24 -9.31
C ASP A 962 12.95 8.66 -9.86
N LEU A 963 13.28 8.85 -11.14
CA LEU A 963 13.39 10.18 -11.73
C LEU A 963 12.19 10.58 -12.61
N GLY A 964 11.23 9.68 -12.83
CA GLY A 964 10.00 9.99 -13.55
C GLY A 964 10.19 10.38 -15.01
N PHE A 965 11.23 9.88 -15.68
CA PHE A 965 11.45 10.17 -17.09
C PHE A 965 10.40 9.49 -17.97
N ASP A 966 9.73 10.27 -18.82
CA ASP A 966 8.81 9.76 -19.83
C ASP A 966 9.47 9.70 -21.23
N SER A 967 8.73 9.21 -22.22
CA SER A 967 9.23 9.12 -23.60
C SER A 967 9.65 10.49 -24.20
N VAL A 968 9.04 11.59 -23.78
CA VAL A 968 9.36 12.93 -24.28
C VAL A 968 10.66 13.44 -23.65
N MET A 969 10.81 13.23 -22.33
CA MET A 969 12.05 13.54 -21.62
C MET A 969 13.21 12.69 -22.12
N ILE A 970 12.99 11.41 -22.46
CA ILE A 970 14.03 10.56 -23.05
C ILE A 970 14.47 11.08 -24.43
N MET A 971 13.54 11.59 -25.25
CA MET A 971 13.91 12.23 -26.52
C MET A 971 14.73 13.51 -26.31
N GLU A 972 14.31 14.37 -25.37
CA GLU A 972 15.08 15.59 -25.04
C GLU A 972 16.47 15.25 -24.45
N LEU A 973 16.53 14.23 -23.59
CA LEU A 973 17.78 13.74 -23.00
C LEU A 973 18.74 13.24 -24.08
N LYS A 974 18.24 12.45 -25.04
CA LYS A 974 19.03 11.99 -26.19
C LYS A 974 19.64 13.17 -26.93
N ASP A 975 18.83 14.17 -27.30
CA ASP A 975 19.30 15.30 -28.11
C ASP A 975 20.37 16.11 -27.36
N ARG A 976 20.17 16.37 -26.06
CA ARG A 976 21.16 17.07 -25.22
C ARG A 976 22.45 16.30 -25.04
N LEU A 977 22.38 14.97 -24.92
CA LEU A 977 23.58 14.14 -24.82
C LEU A 977 24.38 14.14 -26.12
N GLN A 978 23.70 14.16 -27.28
CA GLN A 978 24.35 14.28 -28.58
C GLN A 978 25.04 15.64 -28.77
N GLU A 979 24.48 16.71 -28.19
CA GLU A 979 25.11 18.05 -28.21
C GLU A 979 26.29 18.16 -27.25
N ARG A 980 26.23 17.53 -26.07
CA ARG A 980 27.24 17.65 -25.01
C ARG A 980 28.47 16.76 -25.22
N LEU A 981 28.33 15.67 -25.97
CA LEU A 981 29.40 14.69 -26.14
C LEU A 981 29.83 14.64 -27.61
N ASP A 982 30.80 15.48 -27.96
CA ASP A 982 31.39 15.55 -29.30
C ASP A 982 31.97 14.19 -29.76
N GLY A 983 31.66 13.78 -30.99
CA GLY A 983 32.21 12.58 -31.61
C GLY A 983 31.41 11.27 -31.40
N LEU A 984 30.27 11.31 -30.72
CA LEU A 984 29.35 10.17 -30.66
C LEU A 984 28.60 9.94 -31.98
N GLU A 985 28.54 8.69 -32.41
CA GLU A 985 27.62 8.28 -33.48
C GLU A 985 26.16 8.59 -33.10
N THR A 986 25.31 8.83 -34.10
CA THR A 986 23.90 9.15 -33.87
C THR A 986 23.24 8.07 -33.01
N ILE A 987 22.72 8.47 -31.84
CA ILE A 987 22.05 7.58 -30.90
C ILE A 987 20.60 7.40 -31.38
N SER A 988 20.14 6.18 -31.65
CA SER A 988 18.71 5.97 -31.92
C SER A 988 17.94 5.78 -30.61
N VAL A 989 16.64 6.12 -30.59
CA VAL A 989 15.77 5.86 -29.42
C VAL A 989 15.68 4.34 -29.14
N GLN A 990 15.76 3.52 -30.19
CA GLN A 990 15.74 2.06 -30.08
C GLN A 990 17.01 1.50 -29.43
N ASP A 991 18.14 2.20 -29.54
CA ASP A 991 19.39 1.84 -28.85
C ASP A 991 19.32 2.13 -27.34
N LEU A 992 18.56 3.16 -26.95
CA LEU A 992 18.45 3.61 -25.57
C LEU A 992 17.43 2.78 -24.77
N LEU A 993 16.25 2.52 -25.34
CA LEU A 993 15.12 1.88 -24.62
C LEU A 993 15.45 0.61 -23.80
N PRO A 994 16.27 -0.35 -24.27
CA PRO A 994 16.58 -1.57 -23.50
C PRO A 994 17.63 -1.39 -22.40
N ARG A 995 18.31 -0.23 -22.33
CA ARG A 995 19.53 -0.01 -21.53
C ARG A 995 19.47 1.24 -20.64
N LEU A 996 18.28 1.81 -20.47
CA LEU A 996 17.99 3.02 -19.67
C LEU A 996 17.44 2.67 -18.27
N SER A 997 17.87 1.56 -17.65
CA SER A 997 17.43 1.21 -16.30
C SER A 997 17.89 2.24 -15.28
N SER A 998 19.18 2.58 -15.28
CA SER A 998 19.78 3.59 -14.39
C SER A 998 20.59 4.64 -15.13
N VAL A 999 20.86 5.76 -14.45
CA VAL A 999 21.80 6.80 -14.92
C VAL A 999 23.20 6.21 -15.14
N GLY A 1000 23.62 5.25 -14.31
CA GLY A 1000 24.88 4.53 -14.43
C GLY A 1000 24.96 3.67 -15.69
N ASP A 1001 23.91 2.91 -15.99
CA ASP A 1001 23.85 2.08 -17.21
C ASP A 1001 23.95 2.93 -18.47
N LEU A 1002 23.28 4.09 -18.47
CA LEU A 1002 23.38 5.06 -19.56
C LEU A 1002 24.80 5.63 -19.67
N ALA A 1003 25.42 5.99 -18.54
CA ALA A 1003 26.80 6.48 -18.51
C ALA A 1003 27.79 5.44 -19.03
N ASP A 1004 27.68 4.18 -18.62
CA ASP A 1004 28.57 3.09 -19.03
C ASP A 1004 28.40 2.76 -20.52
N TYR A 1005 27.16 2.72 -21.00
CA TYR A 1005 26.86 2.54 -22.42
C TYR A 1005 27.48 3.64 -23.30
N LEU A 1006 27.37 4.90 -22.88
CA LEU A 1006 27.96 6.03 -23.61
C LEU A 1006 29.48 6.05 -23.49
N GLN A 1007 30.03 5.61 -22.36
CA GLN A 1007 31.47 5.49 -22.15
C GLN A 1007 32.08 4.47 -23.11
N ASP A 1008 31.43 3.32 -23.31
CA ASP A 1008 31.85 2.28 -24.26
C ASP A 1008 31.82 2.79 -25.73
N ARG A 1009 30.80 3.58 -26.08
CA ARG A 1009 30.70 4.19 -27.42
C ARG A 1009 31.68 5.34 -27.64
N ALA A 1010 31.88 6.19 -26.64
CA ALA A 1010 32.85 7.28 -26.67
C ALA A 1010 34.29 6.74 -26.75
N GLY A 1011 34.57 5.57 -26.17
CA GLY A 1011 35.87 4.90 -26.23
C GLY A 1011 36.36 4.50 -27.63
N SER A 1012 35.52 4.62 -28.66
CA SER A 1012 35.93 4.47 -30.07
C SER A 1012 36.32 5.78 -30.76
N ALA A 1013 36.01 6.94 -30.16
CA ALA A 1013 36.24 8.27 -30.74
C ALA A 1013 36.99 9.26 -29.81
N VAL A 1014 37.12 8.94 -28.52
CA VAL A 1014 37.70 9.80 -27.47
C VAL A 1014 38.85 9.06 -26.75
N ALA A 1015 39.83 8.62 -27.54
CA ALA A 1015 41.17 8.24 -27.07
C ALA A 1015 42.21 9.19 -27.68
#